data_AF-A0A3B7L6W8-F1
#
_entry.id   AF-A0A3B7L6W8-F1
#
_cell.length_a   1.000
_cell.length_b   1.000
_cell.length_c   1.000
_cell.angle_alpha   90.00
_cell.angle_beta   90.00
_cell.angle_gamma   90.00
#
_symmetry.space_group_name_H-M   'P 1'
#
loop_
_entity.id
_entity.type
_entity.pdbx_description
1 polymer ?
#
loop_
_entity_poly.entity_id
_entity_poly.type
_entity_poly.pdbx_seq_one_letter_code
_entity_poly.pdbx_strand_id
1 'polypeptide(L)'
;MTPYYPLRLASERPVSAWAIAASLAALLGSLIALALAVIGLYGSLPTAVLLVMAALGQLLWYRLGPVAAQALLWPALGLLTLCLVSYLLPEHWLPHAAWDRLADRLLTGSLLVDWRPPLLLTLCLIALLLSLAVRTRAGLGAPMLLGIAGLLLLAQAAEAFHSAPALLSLRGSWLDQAILLTLLAGQMVDVAGAWQQHAFRLRRALWPALCLALLSLLFWHHQKALGERELAERIGQQHAQMAESLSREIHDHLAAMRRFANVWRLTAATPGSTDWATQAAPYQRDFRYFLNIAYIDAATRIQLVHPPNAHNLRILGSRLLEDQPAGREAVISALQHGREARTDIIELLQGGPGVIHYLPLFLAHESHPRGAVAMVVSLPVLAETLFTAIDPGTQQLSLFHGGKRLAHQSAEARLGPWQLEAELDLSGIPLVLRAEPTLPRLLGDLPRQPVVSLSVGLLLAQLLYLVLFSQQEMANQHRAVRRTNHELRREIRKRTRLQQEVEWLAGHDELTGLPNRRTFLQALRAHDPRQPISVLLCDIDHFKRINDRLGHLEGDRYLIEIGRLGREVIEPAGGLFARLGGEEFVACLPGREGPEAMRVADTLREAVAARGLTHANGTPLTISIGVATGAPGPLGVDDLLNAADMALYRAKGAGRNRARLADSLAAPGGEELP
;
A
#
# COMPACT_ATOMS: atom_id res chain seq x y z
N MET A 1 38.09 5.65 -10.06
CA MET A 1 37.09 6.70 -10.30
C MET A 1 36.33 6.37 -11.57
N THR A 2 35.31 5.54 -11.44
CA THR A 2 34.31 5.31 -12.49
C THR A 2 33.22 6.36 -12.33
N PRO A 3 32.78 7.05 -13.39
CA PRO A 3 31.79 8.10 -13.25
C PRO A 3 30.48 7.50 -12.75
N TYR A 4 29.96 8.14 -11.72
CA TYR A 4 28.58 8.00 -11.28
C TYR A 4 27.72 8.33 -12.50
N TYR A 5 27.23 7.32 -13.23
CA TYR A 5 26.19 7.54 -14.24
C TYR A 5 24.97 8.00 -13.44
N PRO A 6 24.51 9.26 -13.56
CA PRO A 6 23.17 9.56 -13.09
C PRO A 6 22.25 8.64 -13.86
N LEU A 7 21.26 8.04 -13.17
CA LEU A 7 20.10 7.49 -13.84
C LEU A 7 19.64 8.56 -14.83
N ARG A 8 19.91 8.36 -16.14
CA ARG A 8 19.27 9.15 -17.18
C ARG A 8 17.79 9.03 -16.88
N LEU A 9 17.18 10.16 -16.54
CA LEU A 9 15.74 10.32 -16.51
C LEU A 9 15.18 9.58 -17.72
N ALA A 10 14.10 8.83 -17.52
CA ALA A 10 13.39 8.10 -18.56
C ALA A 10 12.72 9.03 -19.61
N SER A 11 13.33 10.17 -19.92
CA SER A 11 12.85 11.24 -20.81
C SER A 11 13.24 11.05 -22.29
N GLU A 12 13.93 9.97 -22.66
CA GLU A 12 14.36 9.71 -24.05
C GLU A 12 13.60 8.56 -24.73
N ARG A 13 12.51 8.04 -24.14
CA ARG A 13 11.59 7.17 -24.90
C ARG A 13 10.45 8.01 -25.45
N PRO A 14 10.20 7.98 -26.78
CA PRO A 14 9.03 8.64 -27.34
C PRO A 14 7.78 8.01 -26.71
N VAL A 15 6.91 8.86 -26.17
CA VAL A 15 5.60 8.43 -25.65
C VAL A 15 4.85 7.73 -26.78
N SER A 16 4.23 6.59 -26.48
CA SER A 16 3.50 5.84 -27.51
C SER A 16 2.33 6.68 -28.07
N ALA A 17 2.20 6.73 -29.39
CA ALA A 17 1.08 7.41 -30.05
C ALA A 17 -0.28 6.87 -29.56
N TRP A 18 -0.34 5.59 -29.23
CA TRP A 18 -1.49 4.92 -28.63
C TRP A 18 -1.86 5.46 -27.25
N ALA A 19 -0.89 5.75 -26.38
CA ALA A 19 -1.17 6.35 -25.07
C ALA A 19 -1.77 7.76 -25.20
N ILE A 20 -1.26 8.57 -26.15
CA ILE A 20 -1.81 9.90 -26.45
C ILE A 20 -3.23 9.78 -27.02
N ALA A 21 -3.46 8.86 -27.96
CA ALA A 21 -4.78 8.61 -28.54
C ALA A 21 -5.80 8.17 -27.47
N ALA A 22 -5.40 7.27 -26.57
CA ALA A 22 -6.24 6.84 -25.45
C ALA A 22 -6.59 8.00 -24.50
N SER A 23 -5.63 8.89 -24.19
CA SER A 23 -5.90 10.08 -23.36
C SER A 23 -6.82 11.09 -24.05
N LEU A 24 -6.71 11.26 -25.36
CA LEU A 24 -7.65 12.10 -26.13
C LEU A 24 -9.06 11.50 -26.15
N ALA A 25 -9.18 10.19 -26.36
CA ALA A 25 -10.47 9.50 -26.31
C ALA A 25 -11.13 9.59 -24.93
N ALA A 26 -10.34 9.40 -23.85
CA ALA A 26 -10.80 9.59 -22.49
C ALA A 26 -11.27 11.04 -22.24
N LEU A 27 -10.52 12.03 -22.72
CA LEU A 27 -10.88 13.44 -22.56
C LEU A 27 -12.18 13.78 -23.29
N LEU A 28 -12.37 13.28 -24.51
CA LEU A 28 -13.61 13.44 -25.25
C LEU A 28 -14.79 12.80 -24.50
N GLY A 29 -14.62 11.58 -24.01
CA GLY A 29 -15.63 10.90 -23.18
C GLY A 29 -15.98 11.69 -21.92
N SER A 30 -14.98 12.23 -21.21
CA SER A 30 -15.18 13.07 -20.02
C SER A 30 -15.90 14.38 -20.32
N LEU A 31 -15.63 15.00 -21.49
CA LEU A 31 -16.33 16.21 -21.91
C LEU A 31 -17.80 15.93 -22.28
N ILE A 32 -18.08 14.79 -22.91
CA ILE A 32 -19.46 14.32 -23.16
C ILE A 32 -20.18 14.09 -21.82
N ALA A 33 -19.54 13.40 -20.88
CA ALA A 33 -20.08 13.18 -19.54
C ALA A 33 -20.38 14.51 -18.83
N LEU A 34 -19.49 15.50 -18.94
CA LEU A 34 -19.69 16.84 -18.37
C LEU A 34 -20.88 17.57 -19.02
N ALA A 35 -20.98 17.56 -20.35
CA ALA A 35 -22.09 18.19 -21.07
C ALA A 35 -23.44 17.56 -20.68
N LEU A 36 -23.50 16.23 -20.56
CA LEU A 36 -24.71 15.54 -20.12
C LEU A 36 -25.04 15.82 -18.64
N ALA A 37 -24.04 15.94 -17.77
CA ALA A 37 -24.24 16.27 -16.37
C ALA A 37 -24.78 17.69 -16.17
N VAL A 38 -24.32 18.66 -16.98
CA VAL A 38 -24.84 20.05 -16.95
C VAL A 38 -26.33 20.11 -17.30
N ILE A 39 -26.81 19.24 -18.19
CA ILE A 39 -28.21 19.18 -18.62
C ILE A 39 -29.04 18.23 -17.72
N GLY A 40 -28.43 17.65 -16.67
CA GLY A 40 -29.11 16.74 -15.74
C GLY A 40 -29.42 15.35 -16.34
N LEU A 41 -28.83 15.00 -17.48
CA LEU A 41 -29.04 13.72 -18.16
C LEU A 41 -28.05 12.63 -17.75
N TYR A 42 -27.07 12.96 -16.91
CA TYR A 42 -25.99 12.03 -16.56
C TYR A 42 -25.32 12.35 -15.23
N GLY A 43 -25.24 11.34 -14.35
CA GLY A 43 -24.36 11.34 -13.19
C GLY A 43 -24.42 12.62 -12.35
N SER A 44 -23.31 12.95 -11.69
CA SER A 44 -23.16 14.21 -10.99
C SER A 44 -22.08 15.09 -11.62
N LEU A 45 -22.31 16.41 -11.58
CA LEU A 45 -21.36 17.41 -12.09
C LEU A 45 -19.95 17.23 -11.51
N PRO A 46 -19.76 17.01 -10.19
CA PRO A 46 -18.41 16.84 -9.63
C PRO A 46 -17.68 15.60 -10.17
N THR A 47 -18.41 14.50 -10.40
CA THR A 47 -17.84 13.28 -10.99
C THR A 47 -17.31 13.54 -12.39
N ALA A 48 -18.09 14.22 -13.24
CA ALA A 48 -17.68 14.56 -14.59
C ALA A 48 -16.46 15.52 -14.62
N VAL A 49 -16.43 16.52 -13.74
CA VAL A 49 -15.28 17.43 -13.60
C VAL A 49 -14.01 16.67 -13.22
N LEU A 50 -14.08 15.74 -12.26
CA LEU A 50 -12.94 14.93 -11.85
C LEU A 50 -12.42 14.04 -13.00
N LEU A 51 -13.31 13.48 -13.82
CA LEU A 51 -12.93 12.71 -15.01
C LEU A 51 -12.26 13.56 -16.09
N VAL A 52 -12.71 14.81 -16.29
CA VAL A 52 -12.04 15.77 -17.19
C VAL A 52 -10.65 16.10 -16.66
N MET A 53 -10.53 16.42 -15.37
CA MET A 53 -9.25 16.71 -14.72
C MET A 53 -8.26 15.53 -14.84
N ALA A 54 -8.75 14.31 -14.66
CA ALA A 54 -7.95 13.09 -14.80
C ALA A 54 -7.45 12.89 -16.23
N ALA A 55 -8.35 12.98 -17.22
CA ALA A 55 -8.00 12.78 -18.62
C ALA A 55 -7.07 13.89 -19.15
N LEU A 56 -7.35 15.15 -18.80
CA LEU A 56 -6.50 16.29 -19.16
C LEU A 56 -5.14 16.18 -18.48
N GLY A 57 -5.09 15.79 -17.20
CA GLY A 57 -3.82 15.60 -16.47
C GLY A 57 -2.94 14.52 -17.12
N GLN A 58 -3.55 13.41 -17.55
CA GLN A 58 -2.85 12.36 -18.30
C GLN A 58 -2.37 12.84 -19.67
N LEU A 59 -3.16 13.62 -20.40
CA LEU A 59 -2.76 14.19 -21.67
C LEU A 59 -1.60 15.19 -21.52
N LEU A 60 -1.67 16.08 -20.52
CA LEU A 60 -0.63 17.05 -20.20
C LEU A 60 0.68 16.34 -19.85
N TRP A 61 0.61 15.21 -19.13
CA TRP A 61 1.78 14.42 -18.80
C TRP A 61 2.51 13.95 -20.06
N TYR A 62 1.76 13.44 -21.03
CA TYR A 62 2.32 12.92 -22.28
C TYR A 62 2.79 13.99 -23.27
N ARG A 63 2.21 15.21 -23.22
CA ARG A 63 2.50 16.28 -24.18
C ARG A 63 3.45 17.36 -23.68
N LEU A 64 3.27 17.79 -22.43
CA LEU A 64 3.97 18.94 -21.83
C LEU A 64 4.91 18.55 -20.67
N GLY A 65 4.87 17.27 -20.26
CA GLY A 65 5.74 16.74 -19.22
C GLY A 65 5.15 16.81 -17.81
N PRO A 66 5.92 16.35 -16.81
CA PRO A 66 5.39 16.04 -15.48
C PRO A 66 5.00 17.28 -14.68
N VAL A 67 5.70 18.40 -14.85
CA VAL A 67 5.44 19.64 -14.09
C VAL A 67 4.06 20.20 -14.43
N ALA A 68 3.74 20.31 -15.72
CA ALA A 68 2.45 20.79 -16.20
C ALA A 68 1.30 19.88 -15.75
N ALA A 69 1.49 18.56 -15.83
CA ALA A 69 0.50 17.59 -15.37
C ALA A 69 0.27 17.67 -13.85
N GLN A 70 1.33 17.73 -13.05
CA GLN A 70 1.24 17.73 -11.59
C GLN A 70 0.45 18.93 -11.04
N ALA A 71 0.51 20.08 -11.72
CA ALA A 71 -0.31 21.24 -11.37
C ALA A 71 -1.83 20.96 -11.39
N LEU A 72 -2.27 20.01 -12.22
CA LEU A 72 -3.66 19.59 -12.33
C LEU A 72 -3.99 18.35 -11.47
N LEU A 73 -3.05 17.39 -11.41
CA LEU A 73 -3.24 16.12 -10.73
C LEU A 73 -3.33 16.27 -9.20
N TRP A 74 -2.51 17.13 -8.60
CA TRP A 74 -2.51 17.30 -7.13
C TRP A 74 -3.81 17.88 -6.58
N PRO A 75 -4.40 18.95 -7.17
CA PRO A 75 -5.72 19.42 -6.79
C PRO A 75 -6.80 18.34 -6.94
N ALA A 76 -6.79 17.58 -8.04
CA ALA A 76 -7.76 16.50 -8.27
C ALA A 76 -7.63 15.38 -7.22
N LEU A 77 -6.40 14.98 -6.88
CA LEU A 77 -6.13 14.03 -5.79
C LEU A 77 -6.59 14.57 -4.43
N GLY A 78 -6.42 15.86 -4.15
CA GLY A 78 -6.92 16.50 -2.94
C GLY A 78 -8.44 16.42 -2.81
N LEU A 79 -9.16 16.73 -3.89
CA LEU A 79 -10.63 16.61 -3.96
C LEU A 79 -11.08 15.15 -3.77
N LEU A 80 -10.45 14.20 -4.47
CA LEU A 80 -10.77 12.77 -4.33
C LEU A 80 -10.50 12.25 -2.91
N THR A 81 -9.44 12.74 -2.25
CA THR A 81 -9.13 12.39 -0.86
C THR A 81 -10.20 12.93 0.07
N LEU A 82 -10.69 14.15 -0.14
CA LEU A 82 -11.80 14.71 0.62
C LEU A 82 -13.08 13.88 0.42
N CYS A 83 -13.38 13.47 -0.81
CA CYS A 83 -14.48 12.55 -1.11
C CYS A 83 -14.30 11.21 -0.39
N LEU A 84 -13.09 10.62 -0.38
CA LEU A 84 -12.81 9.38 0.34
C LEU A 84 -13.00 9.55 1.86
N VAL A 85 -12.55 10.67 2.42
CA VAL A 85 -12.70 11.00 3.84
C VAL A 85 -14.19 11.09 4.24
N SER A 86 -15.07 11.57 3.35
CA SER A 86 -16.52 11.54 3.59
C SER A 86 -17.07 10.11 3.73
N TYR A 87 -16.39 9.08 3.18
CA TYR A 87 -16.72 7.66 3.39
C TYR A 87 -16.18 7.07 4.68
N LEU A 88 -15.13 7.65 5.24
CA LEU A 88 -14.42 7.08 6.39
C LEU A 88 -14.82 7.75 7.72
N LEU A 89 -15.19 9.03 7.71
CA LEU A 89 -15.43 9.81 8.92
C LEU A 89 -16.69 9.36 9.68
N PRO A 90 -16.59 8.98 10.98
CA PRO A 90 -17.70 8.56 11.84
C PRO A 90 -18.82 9.62 11.97
N GLU A 91 -20.10 9.22 12.09
CA GLU A 91 -21.21 10.18 12.30
C GLU A 91 -21.06 10.98 13.59
N HIS A 92 -20.49 10.35 14.62
CA HIS A 92 -20.23 11.03 15.89
C HIS A 92 -19.13 12.09 15.79
N TRP A 93 -18.31 12.10 14.72
CA TRP A 93 -17.35 13.17 14.44
C TRP A 93 -17.94 14.22 13.52
N LEU A 94 -18.57 13.77 12.43
CA LEU A 94 -19.27 14.65 11.49
C LEU A 94 -20.57 13.98 11.03
N PRO A 95 -21.75 14.46 11.50
CA PRO A 95 -23.02 13.86 11.12
C PRO A 95 -23.32 14.11 9.64
N HIS A 96 -24.07 13.22 8.99
CA HIS A 96 -24.48 13.38 7.58
C HIS A 96 -25.15 14.73 7.33
N ALA A 97 -25.98 15.21 8.26
CA ALA A 97 -26.60 16.53 8.19
C ALA A 97 -25.58 17.69 8.10
N ALA A 98 -24.38 17.57 8.67
CA ALA A 98 -23.34 18.58 8.53
C ALA A 98 -22.74 18.62 7.12
N TRP A 99 -22.59 17.44 6.50
CA TRP A 99 -22.19 17.33 5.11
C TRP A 99 -23.26 17.86 4.15
N ASP A 100 -24.53 17.55 4.40
CA ASP A 100 -25.64 18.06 3.59
C ASP A 100 -25.75 19.58 3.70
N ARG A 101 -25.56 20.17 4.88
CA ARG A 101 -25.45 21.64 5.03
C ARG A 101 -24.29 22.24 4.24
N LEU A 102 -23.20 21.50 4.07
CA LEU A 102 -22.05 21.97 3.28
C LEU A 102 -22.34 21.87 1.78
N ALA A 103 -23.01 20.80 1.33
CA ALA A 103 -23.48 20.65 -0.03
C ALA A 103 -24.52 21.72 -0.40
N ASP A 104 -25.50 21.95 0.48
CA ASP A 104 -26.56 22.95 0.30
C ASP A 104 -26.01 24.38 0.18
N ARG A 105 -24.92 24.70 0.90
CA ARG A 105 -24.20 25.98 0.74
C ARG A 105 -23.53 26.15 -0.62
N LEU A 106 -23.16 25.05 -1.29
CA LEU A 106 -22.52 25.08 -2.62
C LEU A 106 -23.58 25.14 -3.72
N LEU A 107 -24.63 24.33 -3.63
CA LEU A 107 -25.82 24.39 -4.48
C LEU A 107 -27.07 24.19 -3.60
N THR A 108 -27.96 25.17 -3.62
CA THR A 108 -29.22 25.12 -2.87
C THR A 108 -30.03 23.88 -3.25
N GLY A 109 -30.43 23.08 -2.26
CA GLY A 109 -31.19 21.85 -2.42
C GLY A 109 -30.37 20.61 -2.77
N SER A 110 -29.03 20.68 -2.79
CA SER A 110 -28.18 19.52 -3.08
C SER A 110 -27.78 18.75 -1.81
N LEU A 111 -27.69 17.42 -1.92
CA LEU A 111 -27.27 16.54 -0.83
C LEU A 111 -25.80 16.12 -1.01
N LEU A 112 -25.16 15.65 0.06
CA LEU A 112 -23.80 15.10 -0.01
C LEU A 112 -23.69 14.00 -1.09
N VAL A 113 -24.72 13.15 -1.22
CA VAL A 113 -24.74 12.06 -2.18
C VAL A 113 -24.66 12.54 -3.63
N ASP A 114 -25.18 13.74 -3.93
CA ASP A 114 -25.13 14.31 -5.28
C ASP A 114 -23.71 14.82 -5.60
N TRP A 115 -22.96 15.25 -4.59
CA TRP A 115 -21.59 15.74 -4.77
C TRP A 115 -20.51 14.67 -4.70
N ARG A 116 -20.86 13.52 -4.14
CA ARG A 116 -19.94 12.45 -3.81
C ARG A 116 -19.88 11.42 -4.93
N PRO A 117 -18.74 11.27 -5.62
CA PRO A 117 -18.61 10.23 -6.63
C PRO A 117 -18.70 8.83 -6.01
N PRO A 118 -19.11 7.81 -6.78
CA PRO A 118 -19.13 6.42 -6.32
C PRO A 118 -17.78 5.99 -5.73
N LEU A 119 -17.80 5.17 -4.67
CA LEU A 119 -16.59 4.78 -3.95
C LEU A 119 -15.56 4.09 -4.85
N LEU A 120 -15.98 3.09 -5.64
CA LEU A 120 -15.06 2.33 -6.49
C LEU A 120 -14.46 3.22 -7.59
N LEU A 121 -15.25 4.15 -8.12
CA LEU A 121 -14.79 5.17 -9.06
C LEU A 121 -13.76 6.10 -8.41
N THR A 122 -14.02 6.56 -7.19
CA THR A 122 -13.13 7.42 -6.41
C THR A 122 -11.78 6.73 -6.17
N LEU A 123 -11.80 5.49 -5.67
CA LEU A 123 -10.58 4.70 -5.44
C LEU A 123 -9.82 4.41 -6.75
N CYS A 124 -10.54 4.14 -7.85
CA CYS A 124 -9.93 3.90 -9.15
C CYS A 124 -9.23 5.15 -9.69
N LEU A 125 -9.87 6.33 -9.58
CA LEU A 125 -9.27 7.61 -9.94
C LEU A 125 -8.04 7.91 -9.08
N ILE A 126 -8.11 7.71 -7.76
CA ILE A 126 -6.96 7.88 -6.88
C ILE A 126 -5.80 7.00 -7.35
N ALA A 127 -6.06 5.72 -7.65
CA ALA A 127 -5.03 4.80 -8.13
C ALA A 127 -4.40 5.25 -9.46
N LEU A 128 -5.20 5.67 -10.44
CA LEU A 128 -4.75 6.14 -11.76
C LEU A 128 -4.01 7.48 -11.73
N LEU A 129 -4.41 8.41 -10.85
CA LEU A 129 -3.73 9.71 -10.72
C LEU A 129 -2.45 9.56 -9.92
N LEU A 130 -2.45 8.76 -8.85
CA LEU A 130 -1.27 8.49 -8.05
C LEU A 130 -0.21 7.71 -8.84
N SER A 131 -0.62 6.76 -9.71
CA SER A 131 0.29 6.03 -10.60
C SER A 131 1.01 6.96 -11.57
N LEU A 132 0.39 8.05 -11.97
CA LEU A 132 0.96 9.07 -12.83
C LEU A 132 1.83 10.05 -12.02
N ALA A 133 1.33 10.57 -10.90
CA ALA A 133 2.03 11.55 -10.08
C ALA A 133 3.36 11.03 -9.49
N VAL A 134 3.40 9.76 -9.07
CA VAL A 134 4.58 9.14 -8.45
C VAL A 134 5.60 8.63 -9.48
N ARG A 135 5.23 8.60 -10.77
CA ARG A 135 6.02 8.01 -11.87
C ARG A 135 7.41 8.61 -12.03
N THR A 136 7.61 9.88 -11.68
CA THR A 136 8.90 10.60 -11.82
C THR A 136 9.91 10.31 -10.71
N ARG A 137 9.45 9.97 -9.50
CA ARG A 137 10.33 9.77 -8.33
C ARG A 137 10.66 8.32 -8.08
N ALA A 138 9.84 7.42 -8.61
CA ALA A 138 10.04 6.00 -8.52
C ALA A 138 9.22 5.35 -9.62
N GLY A 139 9.87 4.73 -10.62
CA GLY A 139 9.21 3.75 -11.50
C GLY A 139 8.68 2.50 -10.75
N LEU A 140 8.55 2.59 -9.42
CA LEU A 140 8.50 1.50 -8.47
C LEU A 140 7.12 1.33 -7.84
N GLY A 141 6.22 2.32 -7.88
CA GLY A 141 4.87 2.27 -7.28
C GLY A 141 3.71 2.01 -8.26
N ALA A 142 3.87 2.48 -9.51
CA ALA A 142 2.83 2.48 -10.52
C ALA A 142 2.24 1.10 -10.91
N PRO A 143 3.01 0.00 -10.97
CA PRO A 143 2.46 -1.30 -11.38
C PRO A 143 1.35 -1.81 -10.48
N MET A 144 1.53 -1.67 -9.17
CA MET A 144 0.51 -2.07 -8.21
C MET A 144 -0.71 -1.16 -8.26
N LEU A 145 -0.51 0.16 -8.40
CA LEU A 145 -1.63 1.11 -8.55
C LEU A 145 -2.47 0.85 -9.81
N LEU A 146 -1.82 0.54 -10.94
CA LEU A 146 -2.52 0.14 -12.17
C LEU A 146 -3.24 -1.21 -12.02
N GLY A 147 -2.64 -2.14 -11.28
CA GLY A 147 -3.28 -3.41 -10.92
C GLY A 147 -4.50 -3.23 -10.01
N ILE A 148 -4.41 -2.35 -9.01
CA ILE A 148 -5.55 -1.96 -8.15
C ILE A 148 -6.65 -1.32 -9.00
N ALA A 149 -6.31 -0.39 -9.91
CA ALA A 149 -7.28 0.22 -10.81
C ALA A 149 -7.99 -0.83 -11.69
N GLY A 150 -7.24 -1.81 -12.23
CA GLY A 150 -7.81 -2.92 -12.98
C GLY A 150 -8.77 -3.79 -12.16
N LEU A 151 -8.38 -4.15 -10.92
CA LEU A 151 -9.25 -4.91 -10.02
C LEU A 151 -10.50 -4.13 -9.61
N LEU A 152 -10.39 -2.82 -9.39
CA LEU A 152 -11.52 -1.94 -9.10
C LEU A 152 -12.48 -1.83 -10.28
N LEU A 153 -11.97 -1.76 -11.52
CA LEU A 153 -12.83 -1.78 -12.71
C LEU A 153 -13.56 -3.11 -12.87
N LEU A 154 -12.91 -4.24 -12.59
CA LEU A 154 -13.56 -5.55 -12.56
C LEU A 154 -14.64 -5.61 -11.48
N ALA A 155 -14.39 -5.07 -10.29
CA ALA A 155 -15.39 -4.98 -9.23
C ALA A 155 -16.60 -4.10 -9.64
N GLN A 156 -16.36 -2.97 -10.30
CA GLN A 156 -17.43 -2.11 -10.83
C GLN A 156 -18.27 -2.82 -11.91
N ALA A 157 -17.64 -3.63 -12.76
CA ALA A 157 -18.35 -4.44 -13.74
C ALA A 157 -19.16 -5.56 -13.07
N ALA A 158 -18.61 -6.22 -12.04
CA ALA A 158 -19.32 -7.25 -11.28
C ALA A 158 -20.56 -6.72 -10.56
N GLU A 159 -20.49 -5.50 -9.99
CA GLU A 159 -21.64 -4.84 -9.39
C GLU A 159 -22.76 -4.53 -10.40
N ALA A 160 -22.43 -4.35 -11.69
CA ALA A 160 -23.43 -4.09 -12.72
C ALA A 160 -24.37 -5.27 -12.98
N PHE A 161 -23.96 -6.49 -12.63
CA PHE A 161 -24.77 -7.71 -12.82
C PHE A 161 -25.68 -8.03 -11.63
N HIS A 162 -25.54 -7.35 -10.49
CA HIS A 162 -26.43 -7.55 -9.35
C HIS A 162 -27.77 -6.83 -9.57
N SER A 163 -28.86 -7.60 -9.57
CA SER A 163 -30.22 -7.15 -9.96
C SER A 163 -31.02 -6.48 -8.83
N ALA A 164 -30.50 -6.47 -7.60
CA ALA A 164 -31.19 -5.84 -6.48
C ALA A 164 -30.99 -4.31 -6.52
N PRO A 165 -32.00 -3.49 -6.14
CA PRO A 165 -31.83 -2.06 -6.02
C PRO A 165 -30.86 -1.76 -4.86
N ALA A 166 -29.58 -1.71 -5.19
CA ALA A 166 -28.51 -1.39 -4.25
C ALA A 166 -28.74 0.00 -3.68
N LEU A 167 -28.59 0.14 -2.37
CA LEU A 167 -28.88 1.39 -1.67
C LEU A 167 -27.93 2.52 -2.08
N LEU A 168 -26.69 2.14 -2.42
CA LEU A 168 -25.66 3.00 -2.97
C LEU A 168 -25.17 2.42 -4.29
N SER A 169 -25.17 3.24 -5.35
CA SER A 169 -24.36 2.95 -6.54
C SER A 169 -22.90 3.18 -6.19
N LEU A 170 -22.22 2.14 -5.69
CA LEU A 170 -20.78 2.18 -5.42
C LEU A 170 -19.95 2.10 -6.70
N ARG A 171 -20.59 1.72 -7.82
CA ARG A 171 -20.08 1.80 -9.19
C ARG A 171 -20.41 3.12 -9.86
N GLY A 172 -19.52 3.54 -10.76
CA GLY A 172 -19.82 4.55 -11.78
C GLY A 172 -20.79 4.02 -12.84
N SER A 173 -21.31 4.94 -13.64
CA SER A 173 -22.07 4.60 -14.84
C SER A 173 -21.21 3.87 -15.88
N TRP A 174 -21.83 3.31 -16.91
CA TRP A 174 -21.11 2.64 -17.99
C TRP A 174 -20.12 3.57 -18.73
N LEU A 175 -20.46 4.85 -18.88
CA LEU A 175 -19.61 5.84 -19.51
C LEU A 175 -18.40 6.17 -18.63
N ASP A 176 -18.58 6.29 -17.31
CA ASP A 176 -17.47 6.44 -16.36
C ASP A 176 -16.50 5.26 -16.45
N GLN A 177 -17.03 4.03 -16.51
CA GLN A 177 -16.21 2.82 -16.63
C GLN A 177 -15.42 2.79 -17.94
N ALA A 178 -16.04 3.19 -19.06
CA ALA A 178 -15.36 3.29 -20.35
C ALA A 178 -14.22 4.32 -20.32
N ILE A 179 -14.45 5.50 -19.74
CA ILE A 179 -13.42 6.54 -19.57
C ILE A 179 -12.27 6.00 -18.73
N LEU A 180 -12.53 5.41 -17.56
CA LEU A 180 -11.49 4.87 -16.69
C LEU A 180 -10.70 3.73 -17.35
N LEU A 181 -11.36 2.85 -18.11
CA LEU A 181 -10.71 1.78 -18.86
C LEU A 181 -9.78 2.34 -19.94
N THR A 182 -10.20 3.39 -20.66
CA THR A 182 -9.33 4.05 -21.66
C THR A 182 -8.12 4.74 -21.02
N LEU A 183 -8.30 5.39 -19.86
CA LEU A 183 -7.19 5.96 -19.09
C LEU A 183 -6.19 4.88 -18.66
N LEU A 184 -6.69 3.78 -18.07
CA LEU A 184 -5.90 2.64 -17.66
C LEU A 184 -5.13 2.03 -18.84
N ALA A 185 -5.81 1.80 -19.97
CA ALA A 185 -5.20 1.26 -21.18
C ALA A 185 -4.07 2.15 -21.70
N GLY A 186 -4.27 3.47 -21.75
CA GLY A 186 -3.23 4.42 -22.13
C GLY A 186 -2.00 4.35 -21.22
N GLN A 187 -2.21 4.27 -19.91
CA GLN A 187 -1.11 4.12 -18.95
C GLN A 187 -0.40 2.76 -19.06
N MET A 188 -1.13 1.67 -19.29
CA MET A 188 -0.56 0.34 -19.46
C MET A 188 0.31 0.24 -20.72
N VAL A 189 -0.15 0.79 -21.86
CA VAL A 189 0.60 0.77 -23.12
C VAL A 189 1.91 1.55 -22.98
N ASP A 190 1.88 2.72 -22.34
CA ASP A 190 3.07 3.54 -22.11
C ASP A 190 4.14 2.81 -21.28
N VAL A 191 3.72 2.05 -20.26
CA VAL A 191 4.64 1.44 -19.30
C VAL A 191 5.03 -0.01 -19.67
N ALA A 192 4.28 -0.67 -20.56
CA ALA A 192 4.49 -2.07 -20.95
C ALA A 192 5.94 -2.37 -21.37
N GLY A 193 6.55 -1.52 -22.20
CA GLY A 193 7.93 -1.70 -22.67
C GLY A 193 8.99 -1.56 -21.57
N ALA A 194 8.74 -0.74 -20.55
CA ALA A 194 9.64 -0.62 -19.40
C ALA A 194 9.52 -1.84 -18.47
N TRP A 195 8.30 -2.36 -18.31
CA TRP A 195 8.03 -3.53 -17.47
C TRP A 195 8.53 -4.84 -18.05
N GLN A 196 8.48 -5.03 -19.37
CA GLN A 196 9.06 -6.24 -19.99
C GLN A 196 10.53 -6.44 -19.62
N GLN A 197 11.30 -5.35 -19.56
CA GLN A 197 12.72 -5.38 -19.17
C GLN A 197 12.94 -5.69 -17.68
N HIS A 198 11.90 -5.51 -16.85
CA HIS A 198 11.94 -5.66 -15.39
C HIS A 198 10.99 -6.76 -14.89
N ALA A 199 10.42 -7.57 -15.78
CA ALA A 199 9.23 -8.38 -15.53
C ALA A 199 9.41 -9.37 -14.38
N PHE A 200 10.57 -10.04 -14.32
CA PHE A 200 10.88 -10.99 -13.25
C PHE A 200 10.94 -10.32 -11.87
N ARG A 201 11.47 -9.09 -11.81
CA ARG A 201 11.58 -8.30 -10.57
C ARG A 201 10.19 -7.86 -10.11
N LEU A 202 9.44 -7.27 -11.03
CA LEU A 202 8.08 -6.80 -10.77
C LEU A 202 7.16 -7.93 -10.29
N ARG A 203 7.20 -9.11 -10.93
CA ARG A 203 6.28 -10.21 -10.64
C ARG A 203 6.36 -10.72 -9.19
N ARG A 204 7.55 -10.75 -8.59
CA ARG A 204 7.75 -11.27 -7.21
C ARG A 204 7.11 -10.37 -6.14
N ALA A 205 7.17 -9.05 -6.33
CA ALA A 205 6.54 -8.10 -5.41
C ALA A 205 5.05 -7.91 -5.74
N LEU A 206 4.69 -7.94 -7.02
CA LEU A 206 3.35 -7.62 -7.50
C LEU A 206 2.34 -8.73 -7.17
N TRP A 207 2.69 -10.00 -7.31
CA TRP A 207 1.72 -11.10 -7.13
C TRP A 207 1.15 -11.19 -5.70
N PRO A 208 1.96 -11.20 -4.63
CA PRO A 208 1.42 -11.24 -3.26
C PRO A 208 0.54 -10.03 -2.94
N ALA A 209 0.94 -8.85 -3.43
CA ALA A 209 0.20 -7.62 -3.22
C ALA A 209 -1.15 -7.62 -3.98
N LEU A 210 -1.16 -8.06 -5.24
CA LEU A 210 -2.41 -8.21 -6.00
C LEU A 210 -3.35 -9.23 -5.38
N CYS A 211 -2.82 -10.35 -4.85
CA CYS A 211 -3.62 -11.31 -4.09
C CYS A 211 -4.26 -10.65 -2.86
N LEU A 212 -3.52 -9.83 -2.11
CA LEU A 212 -4.05 -9.11 -0.95
C LEU A 212 -5.12 -8.07 -1.35
N ALA A 213 -4.91 -7.34 -2.46
CA ALA A 213 -5.90 -6.42 -2.99
C ALA A 213 -7.19 -7.14 -3.44
N LEU A 214 -7.06 -8.29 -4.12
CA LEU A 214 -8.18 -9.12 -4.54
C LEU A 214 -8.95 -9.67 -3.32
N LEU A 215 -8.25 -10.20 -2.31
CA LEU A 215 -8.87 -10.67 -1.08
C LEU A 215 -9.62 -9.55 -0.36
N SER A 216 -9.06 -8.34 -0.35
CA SER A 216 -9.69 -7.16 0.24
C SER A 216 -10.97 -6.76 -0.50
N LEU A 217 -10.98 -6.87 -1.84
CA LEU A 217 -12.18 -6.65 -2.66
C LEU A 217 -13.25 -7.72 -2.45
N LEU A 218 -12.87 -8.99 -2.38
CA LEU A 218 -13.81 -10.09 -2.10
C LEU A 218 -14.41 -9.94 -0.70
N PHE A 219 -13.59 -9.62 0.28
CA PHE A 219 -14.02 -9.38 1.65
C PHE A 219 -14.96 -8.18 1.75
N TRP A 220 -14.62 -7.06 1.08
CA TRP A 220 -15.50 -5.90 0.98
C TRP A 220 -16.85 -6.25 0.34
N HIS A 221 -16.87 -6.97 -0.78
CA HIS A 221 -18.10 -7.34 -1.47
C HIS A 221 -19.00 -8.20 -0.56
N HIS A 222 -18.39 -9.14 0.17
CA HIS A 222 -19.09 -9.97 1.14
C HIS A 222 -19.66 -9.15 2.30
N GLN A 223 -18.85 -8.28 2.92
CA GLN A 223 -19.31 -7.41 4.02
C GLN A 223 -20.41 -6.45 3.59
N LYS A 224 -20.29 -5.86 2.38
CA LYS A 224 -21.31 -4.98 1.81
C LYS A 224 -22.63 -5.74 1.64
N ALA A 225 -22.60 -6.92 1.01
CA ALA A 225 -23.80 -7.72 0.78
C ALA A 225 -24.47 -8.17 2.09
N LEU A 226 -23.68 -8.53 3.12
CA LEU A 226 -24.21 -8.82 4.45
C LEU A 226 -24.84 -7.59 5.09
N GLY A 227 -24.15 -6.45 5.08
CA GLY A 227 -24.63 -5.21 5.69
C GLY A 227 -25.94 -4.70 5.06
N GLU A 228 -26.06 -4.76 3.73
CA GLU A 228 -27.31 -4.39 3.04
C GLU A 228 -28.46 -5.35 3.37
N ARG A 229 -28.20 -6.66 3.49
CA ARG A 229 -29.20 -7.66 3.88
C ARG A 229 -29.67 -7.47 5.32
N GLU A 230 -28.74 -7.33 6.27
CA GLU A 230 -29.06 -7.10 7.68
C GLU A 230 -29.86 -5.80 7.87
N LEU A 231 -29.51 -4.75 7.12
CA LEU A 231 -30.26 -3.49 7.16
C LEU A 231 -31.67 -3.67 6.60
N ALA A 232 -31.83 -4.33 5.46
CA ALA A 232 -33.13 -4.60 4.86
C ALA A 232 -34.02 -5.45 5.78
N GLU A 233 -33.47 -6.51 6.39
CA GLU A 233 -34.16 -7.36 7.36
C GLU A 233 -34.57 -6.56 8.61
N ARG A 234 -33.67 -5.74 9.16
CA ARG A 234 -33.95 -4.93 10.35
C ARG A 234 -35.06 -3.91 10.11
N ILE A 235 -35.00 -3.18 9.00
CA ILE A 235 -36.03 -2.19 8.66
C ILE A 235 -37.35 -2.90 8.35
N GLY A 236 -37.32 -4.03 7.65
CA GLY A 236 -38.51 -4.86 7.41
C GLY A 236 -39.16 -5.36 8.70
N GLN A 237 -38.36 -5.84 9.66
CA GLN A 237 -38.85 -6.25 10.99
C GLN A 237 -39.43 -5.08 11.78
N GLN A 238 -38.77 -3.91 11.77
CA GLN A 238 -39.29 -2.70 12.40
C GLN A 238 -40.63 -2.27 11.80
N HIS A 239 -40.76 -2.34 10.46
CA HIS A 239 -42.01 -2.02 9.77
C HIS A 239 -43.14 -3.00 10.12
N ALA A 240 -42.83 -4.31 10.17
CA ALA A 240 -43.79 -5.33 10.57
C ALA A 240 -44.24 -5.15 12.04
N GLN A 241 -43.30 -4.91 12.95
CA GLN A 241 -43.59 -4.64 14.36
C GLN A 241 -44.43 -3.38 14.55
N MET A 242 -44.16 -2.35 13.75
CA MET A 242 -44.95 -1.12 13.73
C MET A 242 -46.39 -1.41 13.27
N ALA A 243 -46.58 -2.13 12.16
CA ALA A 243 -47.91 -2.52 11.69
C ALA A 243 -48.67 -3.37 12.73
N GLU A 244 -47.99 -4.32 13.39
CA GLU A 244 -48.59 -5.13 14.45
C GLU A 244 -48.94 -4.29 15.69
N SER A 245 -48.10 -3.35 16.09
CA SER A 245 -48.39 -2.43 17.19
C SER A 245 -49.61 -1.56 16.89
N LEU A 246 -49.71 -1.04 15.67
CA LEU A 246 -50.84 -0.25 15.21
C LEU A 246 -52.13 -1.08 15.15
N SER A 247 -52.05 -2.32 14.66
CA SER A 247 -53.20 -3.23 14.65
C SER A 247 -53.64 -3.61 16.08
N ARG A 248 -52.70 -3.84 17.01
CA ARG A 248 -53.02 -4.06 18.43
C ARG A 248 -53.71 -2.86 19.07
N GLU A 249 -53.22 -1.65 18.82
CA GLU A 249 -53.84 -0.41 19.31
C GLU A 249 -55.30 -0.28 18.84
N ILE A 250 -55.57 -0.61 17.57
CA ILE A 250 -56.93 -0.67 17.01
C ILE A 250 -57.80 -1.75 17.68
N HIS A 251 -57.24 -2.92 17.99
CA HIS A 251 -57.97 -4.00 18.66
C HIS A 251 -58.29 -3.68 20.12
N ASP A 252 -57.33 -3.13 20.88
CA ASP A 252 -57.51 -2.69 22.26
C ASP A 252 -58.60 -1.61 22.35
N HIS A 253 -58.70 -0.80 21.32
CA HIS A 253 -59.73 0.20 21.18
C HIS A 253 -61.14 -0.39 21.03
N LEU A 254 -61.34 -1.45 20.24
CA LEU A 254 -62.64 -2.17 20.22
C LEU A 254 -63.03 -2.67 21.61
N ALA A 255 -62.07 -3.17 22.39
CA ALA A 255 -62.33 -3.58 23.76
C ALA A 255 -62.75 -2.39 24.65
N ALA A 256 -62.19 -1.20 24.42
CA ALA A 256 -62.63 0.04 25.06
C ALA A 256 -64.08 0.42 24.66
N MET A 257 -64.43 0.32 23.37
CA MET A 257 -65.80 0.56 22.89
C MET A 257 -66.82 -0.32 23.61
N ARG A 258 -66.50 -1.62 23.76
CA ARG A 258 -67.34 -2.58 24.48
C ARG A 258 -67.54 -2.18 25.93
N ARG A 259 -66.50 -1.65 26.59
CA ARG A 259 -66.63 -1.15 27.97
C ARG A 259 -67.60 0.04 28.03
N PHE A 260 -67.50 0.99 27.10
CA PHE A 260 -68.44 2.12 27.01
C PHE A 260 -69.89 1.65 26.86
N ALA A 261 -70.16 0.74 25.92
CA ALA A 261 -71.52 0.22 25.71
C ALA A 261 -72.05 -0.53 26.95
N ASN A 262 -71.19 -1.27 27.65
CA ASN A 262 -71.58 -2.03 28.85
C ASN A 262 -71.92 -1.17 30.06
N VAL A 263 -71.38 0.06 30.20
CA VAL A 263 -71.72 0.98 31.31
C VAL A 263 -73.23 1.21 31.39
N TRP A 264 -73.89 1.31 30.24
CA TRP A 264 -75.33 1.57 30.14
C TRP A 264 -76.21 0.38 30.55
N ARG A 265 -75.64 -0.84 30.66
CA ARG A 265 -76.39 -2.01 31.16
C ARG A 265 -76.81 -1.87 32.63
N LEU A 266 -76.11 -1.01 33.36
CA LEU A 266 -76.36 -0.73 34.77
C LEU A 266 -77.41 0.38 34.97
N THR A 267 -77.80 1.08 33.90
CA THR A 267 -78.78 2.18 33.94
C THR A 267 -80.17 1.74 33.47
N ALA A 268 -81.22 2.29 34.09
CA ALA A 268 -82.62 1.97 33.78
C ALA A 268 -83.28 2.95 32.80
N ALA A 269 -82.64 4.08 32.50
CA ALA A 269 -83.16 5.11 31.61
C ALA A 269 -82.29 5.26 30.36
N THR A 270 -82.90 5.75 29.28
CA THR A 270 -82.15 6.14 28.07
C THR A 270 -81.15 7.24 28.40
N PRO A 271 -79.97 7.26 27.74
CA PRO A 271 -78.94 8.25 28.04
C PRO A 271 -79.44 9.69 27.83
N GLY A 272 -79.19 10.57 28.80
CA GLY A 272 -79.33 12.01 28.60
C GLY A 272 -78.15 12.60 27.83
N SER A 273 -78.31 13.78 27.24
CA SER A 273 -77.24 14.45 26.47
C SER A 273 -76.00 14.77 27.32
N THR A 274 -76.21 15.23 28.56
CA THR A 274 -75.12 15.54 29.51
C THR A 274 -74.39 14.27 29.94
N ASP A 275 -75.11 13.22 30.35
CA ASP A 275 -74.52 11.96 30.80
C ASP A 275 -73.75 11.27 29.67
N TRP A 276 -74.30 11.29 28.45
CA TRP A 276 -73.63 10.77 27.27
C TRP A 276 -72.32 11.50 26.98
N ALA A 277 -72.33 12.83 27.01
CA ALA A 277 -71.13 13.63 26.80
C ALA A 277 -70.08 13.37 27.89
N THR A 278 -70.48 13.27 29.16
CA THR A 278 -69.56 12.97 30.28
C THR A 278 -68.91 11.59 30.13
N GLN A 279 -69.66 10.58 29.69
CA GLN A 279 -69.13 9.23 29.48
C GLN A 279 -68.31 9.11 28.19
N ALA A 280 -68.66 9.85 27.13
CA ALA A 280 -68.00 9.79 25.82
C ALA A 280 -66.70 10.62 25.76
N ALA A 281 -66.60 11.71 26.53
CA ALA A 281 -65.45 12.62 26.50
C ALA A 281 -64.10 11.95 26.79
N PRO A 282 -63.95 11.03 27.77
CA PRO A 282 -62.69 10.31 27.98
C PRO A 282 -62.27 9.49 26.76
N TYR A 283 -63.21 8.79 26.12
CA TYR A 283 -62.92 7.97 24.94
C TYR A 283 -62.50 8.81 23.75
N GLN A 284 -63.14 9.96 23.53
CA GLN A 284 -62.74 10.85 22.45
C GLN A 284 -61.37 11.51 22.70
N ARG A 285 -61.05 11.82 23.98
CA ARG A 285 -59.76 12.37 24.36
C ARG A 285 -58.63 11.36 24.17
N ASP A 286 -58.87 10.13 24.59
CA ASP A 286 -57.88 9.05 24.57
C ASP A 286 -57.76 8.45 23.14
N PHE A 287 -58.82 8.54 22.32
CA PHE A 287 -58.86 8.07 20.93
C PHE A 287 -59.30 9.16 19.95
N ARG A 288 -58.34 9.94 19.48
CA ARG A 288 -58.58 11.13 18.64
C ARG A 288 -59.13 10.83 17.23
N TYR A 289 -59.00 9.60 16.76
CA TYR A 289 -59.48 9.18 15.44
C TYR A 289 -60.98 8.87 15.38
N PHE A 290 -61.66 8.87 16.53
CA PHE A 290 -63.11 8.90 16.54
C PHE A 290 -63.62 10.24 16.03
N LEU A 291 -64.33 10.18 14.92
CA LEU A 291 -65.03 11.33 14.40
C LEU A 291 -66.20 11.72 15.33
N ASN A 292 -66.92 10.71 15.82
CA ASN A 292 -67.90 10.84 16.89
C ASN A 292 -68.31 9.50 17.51
N ILE A 293 -68.95 9.62 18.67
CA ILE A 293 -69.68 8.56 19.38
C ILE A 293 -71.15 8.98 19.46
N ALA A 294 -72.01 8.22 18.79
CA ALA A 294 -73.42 8.54 18.59
C ALA A 294 -74.34 7.50 19.23
N TYR A 295 -75.48 7.94 19.76
CA TYR A 295 -76.56 7.07 20.23
C TYR A 295 -77.63 6.97 19.16
N ILE A 296 -78.01 5.74 18.83
CA ILE A 296 -79.02 5.41 17.82
C ILE A 296 -80.19 4.75 18.52
N ASP A 297 -81.41 5.26 18.30
CA ASP A 297 -82.62 4.66 18.85
C ASP A 297 -83.07 3.41 18.06
N ALA A 298 -84.07 2.69 18.58
CA ALA A 298 -84.68 1.54 17.91
C ALA A 298 -85.32 1.88 16.54
N ALA A 299 -85.60 3.16 16.26
CA ALA A 299 -86.09 3.64 14.97
C ALA A 299 -84.95 4.01 14.00
N THR A 300 -83.70 3.68 14.33
CA THR A 300 -82.48 3.94 13.56
C THR A 300 -82.13 5.41 13.40
N ARG A 301 -82.63 6.28 14.29
CA ARG A 301 -82.32 7.72 14.28
C ARG A 301 -81.16 8.04 15.20
N ILE A 302 -80.29 8.93 14.75
CA ILE A 302 -79.20 9.47 15.57
C ILE A 302 -79.78 10.49 16.55
N GLN A 303 -79.80 10.18 17.84
CA GLN A 303 -80.40 11.02 18.89
C GLN A 303 -79.36 11.86 19.63
N LEU A 304 -78.17 11.30 19.88
CA LEU A 304 -77.08 11.97 20.57
C LEU A 304 -75.78 11.79 19.80
N VAL A 305 -74.90 12.79 19.83
CA VAL A 305 -73.57 12.72 19.23
C VAL A 305 -72.56 13.48 20.10
N HIS A 306 -71.38 12.92 20.27
CA HIS A 306 -70.24 13.57 20.92
C HIS A 306 -68.99 13.43 20.05
N PRO A 307 -68.16 14.48 19.84
CA PRO A 307 -68.30 15.85 20.35
C PRO A 307 -69.39 16.64 19.61
N PRO A 308 -70.01 17.65 20.26
CA PRO A 308 -71.01 18.52 19.65
C PRO A 308 -70.36 19.62 18.78
N ASN A 309 -69.56 19.23 17.79
CA ASN A 309 -69.01 20.18 16.82
C ASN A 309 -70.00 20.43 15.66
N ALA A 310 -69.81 21.52 14.91
CA ALA A 310 -70.72 21.92 13.84
C ALA A 310 -70.90 20.85 12.73
N HIS A 311 -69.97 19.91 12.62
CA HIS A 311 -69.99 18.83 11.65
C HIS A 311 -70.85 17.65 12.12
N ASN A 312 -70.67 17.24 13.37
CA ASN A 312 -71.39 16.16 14.04
C ASN A 312 -72.83 16.56 14.41
N LEU A 313 -73.12 17.84 14.64
CA LEU A 313 -74.48 18.31 14.91
C LEU A 313 -75.39 18.23 13.66
N ARG A 314 -74.82 18.19 12.45
CA ARG A 314 -75.61 18.12 11.19
C ARG A 314 -76.27 16.76 10.96
N ILE A 315 -75.74 15.70 11.57
CA ILE A 315 -76.25 14.34 11.41
C ILE A 315 -77.30 13.97 12.47
N LEU A 316 -77.59 14.87 13.42
CA LEU A 316 -78.62 14.63 14.43
C LEU A 316 -80.00 14.52 13.76
N GLY A 317 -80.76 13.50 14.13
CA GLY A 317 -82.07 13.21 13.56
C GLY A 317 -82.07 12.44 12.23
N SER A 318 -80.90 12.25 11.60
CA SER A 318 -80.75 11.43 10.40
C SER A 318 -81.19 9.98 10.65
N ARG A 319 -81.82 9.36 9.64
CA ARG A 319 -82.29 7.97 9.67
C ARG A 319 -81.27 7.09 8.97
N LEU A 320 -80.52 6.30 9.72
CA LEU A 320 -79.39 5.55 9.17
C LEU A 320 -79.76 4.54 8.07
N LEU A 321 -80.96 3.95 8.14
CA LEU A 321 -81.44 3.03 7.09
C LEU A 321 -81.69 3.71 5.74
N GLU A 322 -82.02 5.00 5.74
CA GLU A 322 -82.33 5.80 4.54
C GLU A 322 -81.09 6.61 4.10
N ASP A 323 -80.44 7.29 5.05
CA ASP A 323 -79.37 8.25 4.78
C ASP A 323 -77.99 7.59 4.60
N GLN A 324 -77.74 6.41 5.20
CA GLN A 324 -76.47 5.67 5.13
C GLN A 324 -76.70 4.21 4.66
N PRO A 325 -77.14 3.99 3.41
CA PRO A 325 -77.55 2.67 2.92
C PRO A 325 -76.42 1.63 2.98
N ALA A 326 -75.17 2.04 2.81
CA ALA A 326 -73.99 1.17 2.89
C ALA A 326 -73.72 0.61 4.29
N GLY A 327 -74.31 1.20 5.35
CA GLY A 327 -74.21 0.70 6.73
C GLY A 327 -75.39 -0.15 7.20
N ARG A 328 -76.39 -0.38 6.33
CA ARG A 328 -77.69 -0.98 6.69
C ARG A 328 -77.57 -2.33 7.37
N GLU A 329 -76.77 -3.23 6.83
CA GLU A 329 -76.60 -4.59 7.36
C GLU A 329 -76.02 -4.56 8.79
N ALA A 330 -75.02 -3.72 9.02
CA ALA A 330 -74.37 -3.59 10.32
C ALA A 330 -75.32 -3.00 11.38
N VAL A 331 -76.08 -1.96 11.03
CA VAL A 331 -77.08 -1.35 11.93
C VAL A 331 -78.17 -2.36 12.31
N ILE A 332 -78.68 -3.11 11.33
CA ILE A 332 -79.72 -4.13 11.55
C ILE A 332 -79.19 -5.24 12.46
N SER A 333 -77.95 -5.70 12.25
CA SER A 333 -77.31 -6.70 13.10
C SER A 333 -77.25 -6.26 14.57
N ALA A 334 -76.87 -5.00 14.82
CA ALA A 334 -76.83 -4.45 16.17
C ALA A 334 -78.21 -4.28 16.80
N LEU A 335 -79.15 -3.65 16.10
CA LEU A 335 -80.45 -3.27 16.69
C LEU A 335 -81.49 -4.40 16.70
N GLN A 336 -81.45 -5.32 15.74
CA GLN A 336 -82.45 -6.41 15.67
C GLN A 336 -81.90 -7.73 16.22
N HIS A 337 -80.64 -8.05 15.92
CA HIS A 337 -80.04 -9.32 16.35
C HIS A 337 -79.25 -9.19 17.67
N GLY A 338 -79.07 -7.98 18.20
CA GLY A 338 -78.33 -7.74 19.44
C GLY A 338 -76.85 -8.15 19.33
N ARG A 339 -76.29 -8.16 18.12
CA ARG A 339 -74.90 -8.54 17.85
C ARG A 339 -74.09 -7.34 17.45
N GLU A 340 -72.89 -7.23 18.00
CA GLU A 340 -71.92 -6.24 17.53
C GLU A 340 -71.67 -6.43 16.04
N ALA A 341 -71.65 -5.32 15.31
CA ALA A 341 -71.40 -5.32 13.88
C ALA A 341 -70.66 -4.06 13.48
N ARG A 342 -70.07 -4.09 12.30
CA ARG A 342 -69.36 -2.96 11.71
C ARG A 342 -69.66 -2.89 10.23
N THR A 343 -69.43 -1.72 9.65
CA THR A 343 -69.50 -1.54 8.20
C THR A 343 -68.18 -1.96 7.55
N ASP A 344 -68.20 -2.17 6.24
CA ASP A 344 -66.98 -2.04 5.42
C ASP A 344 -66.52 -0.57 5.38
N ILE A 345 -65.51 -0.28 4.56
CA ILE A 345 -65.11 1.11 4.29
C ILE A 345 -66.21 1.78 3.45
N ILE A 346 -66.90 2.73 4.05
CA ILE A 346 -68.01 3.48 3.44
C ILE A 346 -67.72 4.98 3.45
N GLU A 347 -68.37 5.73 2.57
CA GLU A 347 -68.38 7.19 2.65
C GLU A 347 -69.31 7.61 3.81
N LEU A 348 -68.76 8.30 4.81
CA LEU A 348 -69.51 8.72 6.00
C LEU A 348 -70.49 9.85 5.67
N LEU A 349 -71.58 10.00 6.43
CA LEU A 349 -72.49 11.18 6.33
C LEU A 349 -71.75 12.52 6.55
N GLN A 350 -70.69 12.46 7.34
CA GLN A 350 -69.75 13.54 7.61
C GLN A 350 -68.81 13.82 6.43
N GLY A 351 -68.66 12.87 5.50
CA GLY A 351 -67.73 12.93 4.38
C GLY A 351 -66.40 12.25 4.68
N GLY A 352 -65.79 11.76 3.61
CA GLY A 352 -64.58 10.95 3.65
C GLY A 352 -64.87 9.47 3.95
N PRO A 353 -63.90 8.59 3.64
CA PRO A 353 -64.02 7.16 3.89
C PRO A 353 -63.83 6.84 5.37
N GLY A 354 -64.66 5.96 5.91
CA GLY A 354 -64.63 5.56 7.30
C GLY A 354 -65.29 4.21 7.57
N VAL A 355 -65.20 3.77 8.82
CA VAL A 355 -65.81 2.55 9.33
C VAL A 355 -66.68 2.91 10.52
N ILE A 356 -67.90 2.38 10.57
CA ILE A 356 -68.81 2.58 11.70
C ILE A 356 -68.94 1.28 12.47
N HIS A 357 -68.66 1.33 13.77
CA HIS A 357 -68.87 0.22 14.70
C HIS A 357 -70.18 0.41 15.45
N TYR A 358 -71.08 -0.56 15.32
CA TYR A 358 -72.37 -0.58 16.01
C TYR A 358 -72.33 -1.59 17.17
N LEU A 359 -72.48 -1.07 18.39
CA LEU A 359 -72.55 -1.86 19.60
C LEU A 359 -73.98 -1.79 20.18
N PRO A 360 -74.69 -2.92 20.34
CA PRO A 360 -76.02 -2.92 20.92
C PRO A 360 -76.01 -2.42 22.37
N LEU A 361 -76.98 -1.57 22.70
CA LEU A 361 -77.21 -1.07 24.05
C LEU A 361 -78.39 -1.79 24.69
N PHE A 362 -78.10 -2.51 25.77
CA PHE A 362 -79.11 -3.14 26.62
C PHE A 362 -79.28 -2.29 27.89
N LEU A 363 -80.52 -1.94 28.24
CA LEU A 363 -80.84 -1.23 29.48
C LEU A 363 -81.35 -2.22 30.52
N ALA A 364 -81.04 -2.01 31.81
CA ALA A 364 -81.60 -2.74 32.95
C ALA A 364 -81.77 -4.29 32.78
N HIS A 365 -80.77 -4.97 32.19
CA HIS A 365 -80.79 -6.42 31.91
C HIS A 365 -81.88 -6.91 30.93
N GLU A 366 -82.46 -6.03 30.10
CA GLU A 366 -83.38 -6.43 29.02
C GLU A 366 -82.68 -7.34 27.99
N SER A 367 -83.42 -8.30 27.40
CA SER A 367 -82.91 -9.25 26.41
C SER A 367 -82.85 -8.69 24.98
N HIS A 368 -83.50 -7.55 24.73
CA HIS A 368 -83.51 -6.87 23.44
C HIS A 368 -82.78 -5.53 23.56
N PRO A 369 -81.99 -5.13 22.55
CA PRO A 369 -81.32 -3.83 22.57
C PRO A 369 -82.36 -2.70 22.41
N ARG A 370 -82.22 -1.65 23.22
CA ARG A 370 -83.08 -0.44 23.15
C ARG A 370 -82.56 0.60 22.16
N GLY A 371 -81.32 0.43 21.74
CA GLY A 371 -80.61 1.28 20.81
C GLY A 371 -79.22 0.70 20.55
N ALA A 372 -78.38 1.47 19.87
CA ALA A 372 -76.99 1.10 19.62
C ALA A 372 -76.08 2.32 19.81
N VAL A 373 -74.85 2.07 20.26
CA VAL A 373 -73.75 3.02 20.12
C VAL A 373 -73.22 2.88 18.70
N ALA A 374 -73.14 3.97 17.95
CA ALA A 374 -72.30 4.06 16.78
C ALA A 374 -71.01 4.79 17.14
N MET A 375 -69.89 4.12 16.96
CA MET A 375 -68.58 4.76 17.02
C MET A 375 -68.03 4.89 15.61
N VAL A 376 -67.85 6.12 15.16
CA VAL A 376 -67.48 6.45 13.78
C VAL A 376 -65.98 6.69 13.72
N VAL A 377 -65.26 5.84 12.98
CA VAL A 377 -63.83 5.96 12.74
C VAL A 377 -63.61 6.54 11.34
N SER A 378 -62.96 7.69 11.27
CA SER A 378 -62.54 8.29 9.99
C SER A 378 -61.18 7.74 9.59
N LEU A 379 -61.05 7.15 8.40
CA LEU A 379 -59.77 6.59 7.94
C LEU A 379 -58.70 7.68 7.72
N PRO A 380 -59.02 8.86 7.17
CA PRO A 380 -58.06 9.96 7.10
C PRO A 380 -57.56 10.41 8.47
N VAL A 381 -58.44 10.58 9.46
CA VAL A 381 -58.06 11.03 10.81
C VAL A 381 -57.31 9.93 11.57
N LEU A 382 -57.71 8.66 11.38
CA LEU A 382 -56.96 7.50 11.88
C LEU A 382 -55.54 7.54 11.33
N ALA A 383 -55.38 7.59 10.00
CA ALA A 383 -54.07 7.62 9.39
C ALA A 383 -53.24 8.82 9.85
N GLU A 384 -53.82 10.03 9.95
CA GLU A 384 -53.12 11.19 10.49
C GLU A 384 -52.67 10.96 11.94
N THR A 385 -53.54 10.41 12.79
CA THR A 385 -53.20 10.10 14.18
C THR A 385 -52.07 9.07 14.27
N LEU A 386 -52.14 7.99 13.48
CA LEU A 386 -51.12 6.95 13.45
C LEU A 386 -49.79 7.46 12.87
N PHE A 387 -49.84 8.34 11.86
CA PHE A 387 -48.66 8.88 11.19
C PHE A 387 -48.00 10.01 11.99
N THR A 388 -48.75 10.79 12.78
CA THR A 388 -48.16 11.85 13.63
C THR A 388 -47.21 11.32 14.70
N ALA A 389 -47.34 10.06 15.11
CA ALA A 389 -46.42 9.42 16.04
C ALA A 389 -45.07 9.07 15.41
N ILE A 390 -44.97 9.15 14.08
CA ILE A 390 -43.82 8.70 13.31
C ILE A 390 -43.12 9.92 12.69
N ASP A 391 -41.80 9.96 12.84
CA ASP A 391 -40.97 11.06 12.35
C ASP A 391 -40.99 11.12 10.79
N PRO A 392 -41.55 12.20 10.19
CA PRO A 392 -41.62 12.35 8.74
C PRO A 392 -40.25 12.53 8.07
N GLY A 393 -39.19 12.81 8.83
CA GLY A 393 -37.81 12.81 8.34
C GLY A 393 -37.27 11.41 8.03
N THR A 394 -37.89 10.36 8.57
CA THR A 394 -37.36 8.99 8.52
C THR A 394 -37.97 8.12 7.44
N GLN A 395 -39.23 8.36 7.08
CA GLN A 395 -39.95 7.56 6.09
C GLN A 395 -41.22 8.27 5.62
N GLN A 396 -41.62 7.95 4.40
CA GLN A 396 -42.94 8.23 3.87
C GLN A 396 -43.88 7.08 4.17
N LEU A 397 -45.11 7.39 4.57
CA LEU A 397 -46.13 6.39 4.87
C LEU A 397 -47.33 6.55 3.95
N SER A 398 -47.91 5.45 3.53
CA SER A 398 -49.14 5.42 2.75
C SER A 398 -50.00 4.23 3.17
N LEU A 399 -51.31 4.48 3.33
CA LEU A 399 -52.28 3.45 3.68
C LEU A 399 -53.14 3.13 2.46
N PHE A 400 -53.29 1.84 2.15
CA PHE A 400 -54.05 1.36 1.00
C PHE A 400 -55.12 0.36 1.41
N HIS A 401 -56.20 0.29 0.64
CA HIS A 401 -57.19 -0.77 0.69
C HIS A 401 -57.62 -1.14 -0.73
N GLY A 402 -57.55 -2.42 -1.10
CA GLY A 402 -57.90 -2.88 -2.46
C GLY A 402 -57.15 -2.12 -3.58
N GLY A 403 -55.92 -1.67 -3.32
CA GLY A 403 -55.12 -0.87 -4.25
C GLY A 403 -55.44 0.63 -4.29
N LYS A 404 -56.50 1.10 -3.64
CA LYS A 404 -56.82 2.53 -3.51
C LYS A 404 -56.07 3.14 -2.32
N ARG A 405 -55.38 4.25 -2.55
CA ARG A 405 -54.69 5.02 -1.49
C ARG A 405 -55.73 5.76 -0.64
N LEU A 406 -55.77 5.45 0.65
CA LEU A 406 -56.69 6.03 1.63
C LEU A 406 -56.10 7.27 2.32
N ALA A 407 -54.82 7.21 2.66
CA ALA A 407 -54.11 8.29 3.33
C ALA A 407 -52.60 8.20 3.04
N HIS A 408 -51.90 9.31 3.23
CA HIS A 408 -50.47 9.42 2.97
C HIS A 408 -49.84 10.55 3.78
N GLN A 409 -48.63 10.29 4.29
CA GLN A 409 -47.73 11.30 4.87
C GLN A 409 -46.48 11.37 4.00
N SER A 410 -46.24 12.55 3.43
CA SER A 410 -45.03 12.83 2.63
C SER A 410 -43.80 12.85 3.52
N ALA A 411 -42.69 12.30 3.02
CA ALA A 411 -41.41 12.48 3.68
C ALA A 411 -40.86 13.90 3.51
N GLU A 412 -40.14 14.39 4.51
CA GLU A 412 -39.42 15.68 4.43
C GLU A 412 -38.11 15.58 3.64
N ALA A 413 -37.63 14.36 3.40
CA ALA A 413 -36.36 14.07 2.72
C ALA A 413 -36.56 13.18 1.48
N ARG A 414 -35.54 13.16 0.61
CA ARG A 414 -35.50 12.33 -0.60
C ARG A 414 -35.72 10.86 -0.24
N LEU A 415 -36.61 10.19 -0.97
CA LEU A 415 -36.95 8.79 -0.75
C LEU A 415 -35.82 7.85 -1.19
N GLY A 416 -35.64 6.76 -0.45
CA GLY A 416 -34.79 5.65 -0.82
C GLY A 416 -35.43 4.73 -1.86
N PRO A 417 -34.70 3.71 -2.34
CA PRO A 417 -35.20 2.79 -3.36
C PRO A 417 -36.06 1.64 -2.80
N TRP A 418 -36.20 1.55 -1.47
CA TRP A 418 -36.89 0.45 -0.81
C TRP A 418 -38.36 0.81 -0.55
N GLN A 419 -39.24 -0.15 -0.84
CA GLN A 419 -40.66 -0.06 -0.54
C GLN A 419 -41.04 -1.26 0.30
N LEU A 420 -41.58 -1.01 1.48
CA LEU A 420 -41.94 -2.02 2.46
C LEU A 420 -43.45 -2.01 2.62
N GLU A 421 -44.07 -3.18 2.50
CA GLU A 421 -45.50 -3.33 2.69
C GLU A 421 -45.75 -4.27 3.88
N ALA A 422 -46.70 -3.89 4.72
CA ALA A 422 -47.18 -4.72 5.81
C ALA A 422 -48.70 -4.68 5.85
N GLU A 423 -49.32 -5.79 6.20
CA GLU A 423 -50.75 -5.86 6.42
C GLU A 423 -51.09 -5.26 7.80
N LEU A 424 -52.13 -4.44 7.81
CA LEU A 424 -52.69 -3.84 9.01
C LEU A 424 -54.16 -4.25 9.08
N ASP A 425 -54.54 -4.91 10.15
CA ASP A 425 -55.92 -5.32 10.34
C ASP A 425 -56.70 -4.25 11.12
N LEU A 426 -57.67 -3.63 10.44
CA LEU A 426 -58.63 -2.73 11.04
C LEU A 426 -59.90 -3.52 11.40
N SER A 427 -59.89 -4.19 12.55
CA SER A 427 -61.04 -4.91 13.11
C SER A 427 -61.58 -6.05 12.23
N GLY A 428 -60.77 -6.61 11.33
CA GLY A 428 -61.10 -7.57 10.28
C GLY A 428 -61.14 -6.99 8.86
N ILE A 429 -60.78 -5.71 8.66
CA ILE A 429 -60.63 -5.10 7.32
C ILE A 429 -59.13 -5.07 7.01
N PRO A 430 -58.67 -5.81 5.99
CA PRO A 430 -57.26 -5.78 5.63
C PRO A 430 -56.91 -4.44 4.95
N LEU A 431 -55.95 -3.76 5.55
CA LEU A 431 -55.31 -2.57 5.02
C LEU A 431 -53.85 -2.88 4.72
N VAL A 432 -53.26 -2.19 3.76
CA VAL A 432 -51.83 -2.30 3.44
C VAL A 432 -51.14 -1.00 3.83
N LEU A 433 -50.22 -1.09 4.78
CA LEU A 433 -49.34 -0.01 5.18
C LEU A 433 -48.05 -0.09 4.38
N ARG A 434 -47.86 0.86 3.47
CA ARG A 434 -46.62 1.03 2.71
C ARG A 434 -45.73 2.07 3.38
N ALA A 435 -44.50 1.67 3.70
CA ALA A 435 -43.44 2.59 4.14
C ALA A 435 -42.32 2.68 3.10
N GLU A 436 -41.88 3.90 2.85
CA GLU A 436 -40.78 4.22 1.95
C GLU A 436 -39.73 5.00 2.76
N PRO A 437 -38.69 4.33 3.30
CA PRO A 437 -37.68 4.98 4.12
C PRO A 437 -36.92 6.05 3.33
N THR A 438 -36.55 7.13 4.02
CA THR A 438 -35.79 8.23 3.40
C THR A 438 -34.34 7.82 3.14
N LEU A 439 -33.76 8.33 2.07
CA LEU A 439 -32.38 8.05 1.69
C LEU A 439 -31.38 8.44 2.79
N PRO A 440 -31.48 9.60 3.47
CA PRO A 440 -30.57 9.95 4.57
C PRO A 440 -30.61 8.97 5.74
N ARG A 441 -31.79 8.45 6.12
CA ARG A 441 -31.92 7.42 7.15
C ARG A 441 -31.17 6.15 6.76
N LEU A 442 -31.42 5.66 5.55
CA LEU A 442 -30.81 4.43 5.05
C LEU A 442 -29.28 4.54 4.96
N LEU A 443 -28.76 5.71 4.60
CA LEU A 443 -27.33 5.99 4.55
C LEU A 443 -26.69 6.12 5.95
N GLY A 444 -27.42 6.66 6.92
CA GLY A 444 -26.98 6.76 8.31
C GLY A 444 -26.84 5.38 8.98
N ASP A 445 -27.78 4.49 8.70
CA ASP A 445 -27.81 3.14 9.28
C ASP A 445 -26.89 2.14 8.55
N LEU A 446 -26.31 2.50 7.41
CA LEU A 446 -25.48 1.61 6.62
C LEU A 446 -24.12 1.36 7.29
N PRO A 447 -23.68 0.10 7.48
CA PRO A 447 -22.40 -0.18 8.10
C PRO A 447 -21.25 0.36 7.25
N ARG A 448 -20.32 1.05 7.91
CA ARG A 448 -19.14 1.66 7.26
C ARG A 448 -17.93 0.74 7.18
N GLN A 449 -17.98 -0.37 7.91
CA GLN A 449 -16.93 -1.40 7.95
C GLN A 449 -16.46 -1.85 6.55
N PRO A 450 -17.33 -2.06 5.54
CA PRO A 450 -16.89 -2.42 4.21
C PRO A 450 -15.97 -1.36 3.58
N VAL A 451 -16.31 -0.08 3.72
CA VAL A 451 -15.51 0.99 3.10
C VAL A 451 -14.14 1.13 3.76
N VAL A 452 -14.11 1.03 5.09
CA VAL A 452 -12.87 1.06 5.87
C VAL A 452 -12.00 -0.14 5.52
N SER A 453 -12.56 -1.36 5.52
CA SER A 453 -11.81 -2.59 5.22
C SER A 453 -11.24 -2.59 3.80
N LEU A 454 -12.01 -2.13 2.80
CA LEU A 454 -11.52 -1.98 1.43
C LEU A 454 -10.37 -0.99 1.34
N SER A 455 -10.55 0.22 1.90
CA SER A 455 -9.55 1.29 1.81
C SER A 455 -8.25 0.91 2.51
N VAL A 456 -8.35 0.34 3.71
CA VAL A 456 -7.19 -0.17 4.47
C VAL A 456 -6.55 -1.36 3.75
N GLY A 457 -7.34 -2.28 3.21
CA GLY A 457 -6.85 -3.45 2.47
C GLY A 457 -6.05 -3.08 1.22
N LEU A 458 -6.55 -2.11 0.43
CA LEU A 458 -5.83 -1.59 -0.74
C LEU A 458 -4.54 -0.83 -0.34
N LEU A 459 -4.58 -0.06 0.75
CA LEU A 459 -3.39 0.62 1.29
C LEU A 459 -2.34 -0.39 1.75
N LEU A 460 -2.73 -1.43 2.49
CA LEU A 460 -1.84 -2.50 2.92
C LEU A 460 -1.25 -3.26 1.74
N ALA A 461 -2.04 -3.53 0.71
CA ALA A 461 -1.57 -4.13 -0.53
C ALA A 461 -0.52 -3.26 -1.24
N GLN A 462 -0.76 -1.95 -1.31
CA GLN A 462 0.21 -1.00 -1.87
C GLN A 462 1.49 -0.92 -1.03
N LEU A 463 1.39 -0.89 0.30
CA LEU A 463 2.54 -0.88 1.22
C LEU A 463 3.34 -2.18 1.12
N LEU A 464 2.67 -3.33 1.10
CA LEU A 464 3.31 -4.65 0.92
C LEU A 464 4.11 -4.69 -0.38
N TYR A 465 3.52 -4.21 -1.48
CA TYR A 465 4.20 -4.10 -2.76
C TYR A 465 5.45 -3.22 -2.66
N LEU A 466 5.34 -2.02 -2.08
CA LEU A 466 6.47 -1.09 -1.93
C LEU A 466 7.59 -1.70 -1.08
N VAL A 467 7.25 -2.40 0.00
CA VAL A 467 8.22 -3.08 0.88
C VAL A 467 8.93 -4.21 0.13
N LEU A 468 8.18 -5.12 -0.51
CA LEU A 468 8.77 -6.24 -1.25
C LEU A 468 9.64 -5.76 -2.41
N PHE A 469 9.17 -4.75 -3.14
CA PHE A 469 9.91 -4.13 -4.22
C PHE A 469 11.20 -3.48 -3.70
N SER A 470 11.12 -2.67 -2.64
CA SER A 470 12.27 -1.99 -2.05
C SER A 470 13.32 -2.97 -1.54
N GLN A 471 12.90 -4.03 -0.84
CA GLN A 471 13.78 -5.10 -0.37
C GLN A 471 14.51 -5.78 -1.53
N GLN A 472 13.81 -6.05 -2.63
CA GLN A 472 14.43 -6.66 -3.80
C GLN A 472 15.44 -5.74 -4.48
N GLU A 473 15.14 -4.44 -4.57
CA GLU A 473 16.04 -3.45 -5.16
C GLU A 473 17.31 -3.28 -4.30
N MET A 474 17.15 -3.16 -2.99
CA MET A 474 18.27 -3.10 -2.05
C MET A 474 19.15 -4.35 -2.14
N ALA A 475 18.56 -5.54 -2.22
CA ALA A 475 19.31 -6.78 -2.39
C ALA A 475 20.13 -6.81 -3.69
N ASN A 476 19.61 -6.26 -4.78
CA ASN A 476 20.33 -6.17 -6.05
C ASN A 476 21.47 -5.16 -5.99
N GLN A 477 21.25 -3.99 -5.40
CA GLN A 477 22.30 -2.98 -5.18
C GLN A 477 23.42 -3.53 -4.31
N HIS A 478 23.09 -4.24 -3.22
CA HIS A 478 24.08 -4.92 -2.39
C HIS A 478 24.87 -5.98 -3.16
N ARG A 479 24.23 -6.76 -4.05
CA ARG A 479 24.92 -7.74 -4.90
C ARG A 479 25.86 -7.07 -5.89
N ALA A 480 25.44 -5.98 -6.52
CA ALA A 480 26.27 -5.22 -7.46
C ALA A 480 27.50 -4.65 -6.74
N VAL A 481 27.31 -3.99 -5.60
CA VAL A 481 28.41 -3.46 -4.76
C VAL A 481 29.36 -4.58 -4.32
N ARG A 482 28.84 -5.75 -3.92
CA ARG A 482 29.68 -6.91 -3.56
C ARG A 482 30.51 -7.43 -4.74
N ARG A 483 29.95 -7.47 -5.95
CA ARG A 483 30.69 -7.87 -7.17
C ARG A 483 31.82 -6.90 -7.46
N THR A 484 31.53 -5.60 -7.50
CA THR A 484 32.55 -4.57 -7.75
C THR A 484 33.63 -4.58 -6.67
N ASN A 485 33.27 -4.77 -5.39
CA ASN A 485 34.25 -4.92 -4.31
C ASN A 485 35.13 -6.16 -4.49
N HIS A 486 34.57 -7.28 -4.97
CA HIS A 486 35.36 -8.47 -5.24
C HIS A 486 36.33 -8.29 -6.41
N GLU A 487 35.89 -7.64 -7.49
CA GLU A 487 36.73 -7.29 -8.64
C GLU A 487 37.87 -6.35 -8.21
N LEU A 488 37.55 -5.30 -7.46
CA LEU A 488 38.54 -4.37 -6.93
C LEU A 488 39.57 -5.08 -6.04
N ARG A 489 39.13 -5.96 -5.15
CA ARG A 489 40.03 -6.76 -4.30
C ARG A 489 40.94 -7.67 -5.11
N ARG A 490 40.45 -8.28 -6.20
CA ARG A 490 41.28 -9.10 -7.10
C ARG A 490 42.33 -8.25 -7.80
N GLU A 491 41.95 -7.08 -8.31
CA GLU A 491 42.86 -6.17 -8.98
C GLU A 491 43.95 -5.64 -8.04
N ILE A 492 43.58 -5.28 -6.80
CA ILE A 492 44.54 -4.89 -5.76
C ILE A 492 45.54 -6.02 -5.51
N ARG A 493 45.09 -7.27 -5.30
CA ARG A 493 45.99 -8.41 -5.09
C ARG A 493 46.93 -8.65 -6.27
N LYS A 494 46.43 -8.53 -7.50
CA LYS A 494 47.26 -8.68 -8.71
C LYS A 494 48.35 -7.63 -8.77
N ARG A 495 47.99 -6.36 -8.53
CA ARG A 495 48.95 -5.25 -8.49
C ARG A 495 50.00 -5.44 -7.41
N THR A 496 49.59 -5.81 -6.20
CA THR A 496 50.53 -6.07 -5.10
C THR A 496 51.51 -7.20 -5.46
N ARG A 497 51.04 -8.30 -6.06
CA ARG A 497 51.91 -9.40 -6.49
C ARG A 497 52.92 -8.96 -7.56
N LEU A 498 52.46 -8.26 -8.59
CA LEU A 498 53.34 -7.76 -9.64
C LEU A 498 54.37 -6.76 -9.09
N GLN A 499 53.95 -5.91 -8.15
CA GLN A 499 54.86 -4.98 -7.50
C GLN A 499 55.95 -5.73 -6.70
N GLN A 500 55.57 -6.74 -5.91
CA GLN A 500 56.54 -7.58 -5.19
C GLN A 500 57.48 -8.33 -6.14
N GLU A 501 56.98 -8.82 -7.28
CA GLU A 501 57.78 -9.50 -8.29
C GLU A 501 58.79 -8.56 -8.95
N VAL A 502 58.38 -7.33 -9.29
CA VAL A 502 59.27 -6.29 -9.80
C VAL A 502 60.32 -5.89 -8.76
N GLU A 503 59.92 -5.71 -7.51
CA GLU A 503 60.84 -5.40 -6.41
C GLU A 503 61.87 -6.52 -6.21
N TRP A 504 61.43 -7.79 -6.28
CA TRP A 504 62.31 -8.95 -6.16
C TRP A 504 63.31 -9.04 -7.33
N LEU A 505 62.83 -8.98 -8.58
CA LEU A 505 63.67 -9.02 -9.78
C LEU A 505 64.68 -7.89 -9.83
N ALA A 506 64.31 -6.69 -9.38
CA ALA A 506 65.22 -5.56 -9.35
C ALA A 506 66.33 -5.74 -8.28
N GLY A 507 66.09 -6.55 -7.25
CA GLY A 507 67.03 -6.77 -6.12
C GLY A 507 67.88 -8.05 -6.20
N HIS A 508 67.53 -9.01 -7.07
CA HIS A 508 68.17 -10.33 -7.10
C HIS A 508 68.71 -10.67 -8.49
N ASP A 509 69.68 -11.58 -8.54
CA ASP A 509 70.18 -12.20 -9.76
C ASP A 509 69.26 -13.35 -10.17
N GLU A 510 68.77 -13.35 -11.41
CA GLU A 510 67.75 -14.30 -11.89
C GLU A 510 68.23 -15.75 -11.89
N LEU A 511 69.53 -15.99 -12.10
CA LEU A 511 70.09 -17.34 -12.18
C LEU A 511 70.29 -17.95 -10.79
N THR A 512 70.94 -17.21 -9.87
CA THR A 512 71.36 -17.73 -8.57
C THR A 512 70.36 -17.43 -7.44
N GLY A 513 69.41 -16.52 -7.66
CA GLY A 513 68.46 -16.05 -6.64
C GLY A 513 69.13 -15.30 -5.48
N LEU A 514 70.41 -14.95 -5.61
CA LEU A 514 71.13 -14.12 -4.64
C LEU A 514 70.82 -12.64 -4.86
N PRO A 515 71.00 -11.78 -3.85
CA PRO A 515 71.13 -10.35 -4.04
C PRO A 515 72.05 -10.02 -5.23
N ASN A 516 71.63 -9.07 -6.07
CA ASN A 516 72.47 -8.59 -7.17
C ASN A 516 73.42 -7.49 -6.69
N ARG A 517 74.30 -7.02 -7.61
CA ARG A 517 75.22 -5.90 -7.36
C ARG A 517 74.56 -4.68 -6.72
N ARG A 518 73.34 -4.34 -7.12
CA ARG A 518 72.63 -3.16 -6.60
C ARG A 518 72.28 -3.34 -5.11
N THR A 519 71.71 -4.48 -4.75
CA THR A 519 71.34 -4.80 -3.35
C THR A 519 72.58 -4.91 -2.47
N PHE A 520 73.65 -5.50 -2.98
CA PHE A 520 74.93 -5.57 -2.28
C PHE A 520 75.49 -4.17 -1.96
N LEU A 521 75.57 -3.28 -2.94
CA LEU A 521 76.08 -1.92 -2.73
C LEU A 521 75.20 -1.12 -1.76
N GLN A 522 73.89 -1.32 -1.77
CA GLN A 522 72.98 -0.71 -0.80
C GLN A 522 73.25 -1.20 0.62
N ALA A 523 73.41 -2.51 0.82
CA ALA A 523 73.73 -3.09 2.13
C ALA A 523 75.10 -2.61 2.64
N LEU A 524 76.10 -2.55 1.77
CA LEU A 524 77.44 -2.07 2.09
C LEU A 524 77.45 -0.58 2.49
N ARG A 525 76.62 0.26 1.84
CA ARG A 525 76.46 1.70 2.19
C ARG A 525 75.62 1.93 3.44
N ALA A 526 74.69 1.02 3.74
CA ALA A 526 73.79 1.12 4.89
C ALA A 526 74.39 0.55 6.20
N HIS A 527 75.60 0.01 6.12
CA HIS A 527 76.37 -0.47 7.27
C HIS A 527 76.59 0.61 8.33
N ASP A 528 76.68 0.21 9.60
CA ASP A 528 76.99 1.10 10.72
C ASP A 528 78.47 1.51 10.68
N PRO A 529 78.82 2.78 10.37
CA PRO A 529 80.20 3.22 10.23
C PRO A 529 81.01 3.11 11.54
N ARG A 530 80.38 2.82 12.68
CA ARG A 530 81.06 2.59 13.97
C ARG A 530 81.65 1.19 14.09
N GLN A 531 81.32 0.28 13.17
CA GLN A 531 81.80 -1.10 13.17
C GLN A 531 82.71 -1.34 11.96
N PRO A 532 83.69 -2.24 12.04
CA PRO A 532 84.43 -2.66 10.86
C PRO A 532 83.49 -3.39 9.88
N ILE A 533 83.82 -3.34 8.60
CA ILE A 533 83.14 -4.14 7.58
C ILE A 533 84.15 -4.80 6.68
N SER A 534 84.02 -6.11 6.50
CA SER A 534 84.85 -6.86 5.56
C SER A 534 84.08 -7.17 4.29
N VAL A 535 84.75 -6.99 3.15
CA VAL A 535 84.27 -7.37 1.83
C VAL A 535 85.10 -8.54 1.32
N LEU A 536 84.43 -9.58 0.83
CA LEU A 536 85.04 -10.75 0.22
C LEU A 536 84.66 -10.77 -1.26
N LEU A 537 85.60 -10.53 -2.16
CA LEU A 537 85.38 -10.70 -3.59
C LEU A 537 85.84 -12.10 -4.02
N CYS A 538 84.94 -12.86 -4.61
CA CYS A 538 85.12 -14.28 -4.91
C CYS A 538 84.97 -14.52 -6.41
N ASP A 539 85.88 -15.31 -6.97
CA ASP A 539 85.82 -15.71 -8.38
C ASP A 539 86.08 -17.21 -8.53
N ILE A 540 85.33 -17.83 -9.42
CA ILE A 540 85.44 -19.26 -9.72
C ILE A 540 86.65 -19.51 -10.62
N ASP A 541 87.62 -20.25 -10.08
CA ASP A 541 88.86 -20.51 -10.79
C ASP A 541 88.59 -21.28 -12.08
N HIS A 542 89.10 -20.72 -13.19
CA HIS A 542 88.99 -21.32 -14.52
C HIS A 542 87.54 -21.57 -15.01
N PHE A 543 86.57 -20.78 -14.56
CA PHE A 543 85.15 -20.94 -14.94
C PHE A 543 84.90 -20.96 -16.45
N LYS A 544 85.60 -20.10 -17.22
CA LYS A 544 85.52 -20.12 -18.70
C LYS A 544 85.76 -21.51 -19.31
N ARG A 545 86.68 -22.31 -18.74
CA ARG A 545 86.95 -23.67 -19.22
C ARG A 545 85.80 -24.65 -18.96
N ILE A 546 84.95 -24.36 -17.98
CA ILE A 546 83.74 -25.11 -17.67
C ILE A 546 82.72 -24.83 -18.75
N ASN A 547 82.44 -23.56 -19.03
CA ASN A 547 81.54 -23.17 -20.12
C ASN A 547 82.01 -23.69 -21.49
N ASP A 548 83.30 -23.56 -21.79
CA ASP A 548 83.87 -23.98 -23.09
C ASP A 548 83.82 -25.50 -23.30
N ARG A 549 83.82 -26.32 -22.23
CA ARG A 549 83.95 -27.79 -22.34
C ARG A 549 82.70 -28.56 -21.93
N LEU A 550 81.96 -28.07 -20.95
CA LEU A 550 80.75 -28.70 -20.41
C LEU A 550 79.48 -27.97 -20.85
N GLY A 551 79.63 -26.81 -21.50
CA GLY A 551 78.53 -25.98 -21.97
C GLY A 551 78.03 -25.01 -20.89
N HIS A 552 77.37 -23.95 -21.34
CA HIS A 552 76.83 -22.90 -20.47
C HIS A 552 75.80 -23.42 -19.45
N LEU A 553 74.99 -24.42 -19.81
CA LEU A 553 73.99 -24.99 -18.89
C LEU A 553 74.64 -25.63 -17.64
N GLU A 554 75.78 -26.28 -17.81
CA GLU A 554 76.54 -26.86 -16.70
C GLU A 554 77.27 -25.77 -15.89
N GLY A 555 77.77 -24.72 -16.55
CA GLY A 555 78.29 -23.55 -15.87
C GLY A 555 77.24 -22.86 -15.01
N ASP A 556 76.02 -22.72 -15.51
CA ASP A 556 74.88 -22.15 -14.80
C ASP A 556 74.53 -22.97 -13.55
N ARG A 557 74.53 -24.31 -13.67
CA ARG A 557 74.36 -25.22 -12.53
C ARG A 557 75.43 -25.00 -11.45
N TYR A 558 76.67 -24.76 -11.86
CA TYR A 558 77.77 -24.52 -10.93
C TYR A 558 77.63 -23.17 -10.23
N LEU A 559 77.18 -22.13 -10.94
CA LEU A 559 76.90 -20.82 -10.37
C LEU A 559 75.77 -20.88 -9.33
N ILE A 560 74.70 -21.64 -9.59
CA ILE A 560 73.61 -21.88 -8.63
C ILE A 560 74.15 -22.57 -7.37
N GLU A 561 74.95 -23.62 -7.55
CA GLU A 561 75.45 -24.41 -6.43
C GLU A 561 76.45 -23.63 -5.56
N ILE A 562 77.34 -22.86 -6.18
CA ILE A 562 78.26 -21.96 -5.47
C ILE A 562 77.49 -20.83 -4.79
N GLY A 563 76.45 -20.31 -5.43
CA GLY A 563 75.57 -19.33 -4.82
C GLY A 563 74.90 -19.85 -3.54
N ARG A 564 74.43 -21.10 -3.56
CA ARG A 564 73.85 -21.80 -2.40
C ARG A 564 74.89 -21.96 -1.28
N LEU A 565 76.08 -22.48 -1.61
CA LEU A 565 77.16 -22.68 -0.62
C LEU A 565 77.63 -21.36 0.00
N GLY A 566 77.79 -20.32 -0.82
CA GLY A 566 78.15 -19.00 -0.34
C GLY A 566 77.11 -18.44 0.61
N ARG A 567 75.82 -18.58 0.29
CA ARG A 567 74.75 -18.20 1.22
C ARG A 567 74.83 -18.97 2.55
N GLU A 568 74.98 -20.29 2.49
CA GLU A 568 75.05 -21.17 3.67
C GLU A 568 76.26 -20.88 4.59
N VAL A 569 77.35 -20.35 4.04
CA VAL A 569 78.54 -19.98 4.83
C VAL A 569 78.46 -18.53 5.34
N ILE A 570 77.98 -17.61 4.50
CA ILE A 570 78.02 -16.16 4.77
C ILE A 570 76.86 -15.69 5.65
N GLU A 571 75.63 -16.19 5.46
CA GLU A 571 74.46 -15.75 6.25
C GLU A 571 74.62 -16.06 7.75
N PRO A 572 75.05 -17.27 8.18
CA PRO A 572 75.28 -17.56 9.61
C PRO A 572 76.42 -16.73 10.21
N ALA A 573 77.36 -16.23 9.40
CA ALA A 573 78.40 -15.32 9.83
C ALA A 573 77.90 -13.87 10.05
N GLY A 574 76.62 -13.60 9.75
CA GLY A 574 76.00 -12.28 9.83
C GLY A 574 76.15 -11.45 8.55
N GLY A 575 76.50 -12.09 7.42
CA GLY A 575 76.82 -11.42 6.16
C GLY A 575 75.74 -11.48 5.10
N LEU A 576 75.93 -10.65 4.06
CA LEU A 576 75.17 -10.72 2.81
C LEU A 576 76.07 -11.28 1.70
N PHE A 577 75.61 -12.34 1.02
CA PHE A 577 76.27 -12.88 -0.17
C PHE A 577 75.50 -12.51 -1.43
N ALA A 578 76.20 -12.06 -2.46
CA ALA A 578 75.61 -11.51 -3.67
C ALA A 578 76.39 -11.94 -4.92
N ARG A 579 75.73 -11.87 -6.09
CA ARG A 579 76.39 -12.07 -7.38
C ARG A 579 76.52 -10.73 -8.11
N LEU A 580 77.74 -10.42 -8.56
CA LEU A 580 78.01 -9.18 -9.31
C LEU A 580 77.70 -9.34 -10.81
N GLY A 581 77.95 -10.53 -11.35
CA GLY A 581 77.75 -10.91 -12.74
C GLY A 581 78.77 -11.97 -13.17
N GLY A 582 78.52 -12.69 -14.26
CA GLY A 582 79.46 -13.74 -14.71
C GLY A 582 79.74 -14.78 -13.62
N GLU A 583 81.01 -15.03 -13.33
CA GLU A 583 81.52 -15.91 -12.28
C GLU A 583 81.87 -15.21 -10.95
N GLU A 584 81.56 -13.92 -10.83
CA GLU A 584 81.97 -13.10 -9.70
C GLU A 584 80.88 -13.01 -8.62
N PHE A 585 81.26 -13.40 -7.40
CA PHE A 585 80.44 -13.29 -6.21
C PHE A 585 81.10 -12.33 -5.22
N VAL A 586 80.29 -11.74 -4.35
CA VAL A 586 80.78 -10.82 -3.32
C VAL A 586 80.04 -11.05 -2.01
N ALA A 587 80.75 -10.92 -0.89
CA ALA A 587 80.15 -10.91 0.43
C ALA A 587 80.48 -9.60 1.16
N CYS A 588 79.58 -9.13 2.02
CA CYS A 588 79.93 -8.17 3.07
C CYS A 588 79.63 -8.75 4.45
N LEU A 589 80.55 -8.59 5.39
CA LEU A 589 80.50 -9.08 6.76
C LEU A 589 80.59 -7.89 7.72
N PRO A 590 79.46 -7.29 8.14
CA PRO A 590 79.44 -6.25 9.15
C PRO A 590 79.97 -6.75 10.51
N GLY A 591 80.74 -5.91 11.21
CA GLY A 591 81.27 -6.20 12.54
C GLY A 591 82.39 -7.25 12.56
N ARG A 592 82.92 -7.66 11.41
CA ARG A 592 84.02 -8.63 11.30
C ARG A 592 85.31 -7.93 10.89
N GLU A 593 86.38 -8.23 11.61
CA GLU A 593 87.72 -7.75 11.28
C GLU A 593 88.44 -8.71 10.33
N GLY A 594 89.56 -8.26 9.73
CA GLY A 594 90.32 -9.01 8.73
C GLY A 594 90.58 -10.49 9.07
N PRO A 595 91.06 -10.84 10.28
CA PRO A 595 91.27 -12.23 10.67
C PRO A 595 89.99 -13.07 10.74
N GLU A 596 88.87 -12.47 11.15
CA GLU A 596 87.58 -13.16 11.21
C GLU A 596 86.99 -13.37 9.82
N ALA A 597 87.04 -12.33 9.00
CA ALA A 597 86.61 -12.40 7.61
C ALA A 597 87.46 -13.39 6.80
N MET A 598 88.76 -13.51 7.10
CA MET A 598 89.62 -14.51 6.49
C MET A 598 89.19 -15.94 6.84
N ARG A 599 88.81 -16.21 8.10
CA ARG A 599 88.28 -17.53 8.49
C ARG A 599 87.00 -17.87 7.74
N VAL A 600 86.11 -16.89 7.57
CA VAL A 600 84.88 -17.06 6.79
C VAL A 600 85.18 -17.30 5.30
N ALA A 601 86.14 -16.56 4.73
CA ALA A 601 86.61 -16.75 3.36
C ALA A 601 87.21 -18.15 3.14
N ASP A 602 88.09 -18.61 4.03
CA ASP A 602 88.65 -19.96 3.94
C ASP A 602 87.58 -21.05 4.10
N THR A 603 86.62 -20.85 5.00
CA THR A 603 85.47 -21.77 5.15
C THR A 603 84.69 -21.88 3.85
N LEU A 604 84.42 -20.76 3.17
CA LEU A 604 83.73 -20.74 1.89
C LEU A 604 84.56 -21.45 0.79
N ARG A 605 85.85 -21.16 0.73
CA ARG A 605 86.79 -21.80 -0.20
C ARG A 605 86.80 -23.33 -0.03
N GLU A 606 86.90 -23.79 1.20
CA GLU A 606 86.91 -25.22 1.53
C GLU A 606 85.57 -25.90 1.25
N ALA A 607 84.46 -25.23 1.55
CA ALA A 607 83.12 -25.73 1.24
C ALA A 607 82.92 -25.92 -0.27
N VAL A 608 83.41 -24.99 -1.10
CA VAL A 608 83.36 -25.13 -2.58
C VAL A 608 84.25 -26.29 -3.05
N ALA A 609 85.49 -26.38 -2.56
CA ALA A 609 86.42 -27.44 -2.94
C ALA A 609 85.91 -28.84 -2.53
N ALA A 610 85.22 -28.95 -1.39
CA ALA A 610 84.67 -30.19 -0.86
C ALA A 610 83.32 -30.60 -1.49
N ARG A 611 82.66 -29.72 -2.25
CA ARG A 611 81.31 -29.97 -2.78
C ARG A 611 81.23 -31.12 -3.79
N GLY A 612 82.36 -31.49 -4.40
CA GLY A 612 82.46 -32.49 -5.45
C GLY A 612 82.14 -31.97 -6.85
N LEU A 613 82.15 -30.64 -7.06
CA LEU A 613 82.11 -30.04 -8.39
C LEU A 613 83.50 -30.19 -9.05
N THR A 614 83.56 -30.61 -10.31
CA THR A 614 84.83 -30.85 -11.01
C THR A 614 84.87 -30.18 -12.37
N HIS A 615 86.06 -29.83 -12.81
CA HIS A 615 86.32 -29.51 -14.22
C HIS A 615 86.20 -30.77 -15.10
N ALA A 616 86.13 -30.60 -16.42
CA ALA A 616 86.01 -31.71 -17.38
C ALA A 616 87.15 -32.74 -17.32
N ASN A 617 88.32 -32.37 -16.78
CA ASN A 617 89.48 -33.23 -16.56
C ASN A 617 89.49 -33.90 -15.17
N GLY A 618 88.40 -33.82 -14.40
CA GLY A 618 88.25 -34.44 -13.08
C GLY A 618 88.91 -33.69 -11.92
N THR A 619 89.57 -32.54 -12.16
CA THR A 619 90.14 -31.75 -11.06
C THR A 619 89.04 -31.01 -10.29
N PRO A 620 89.12 -30.91 -8.95
CA PRO A 620 88.14 -30.18 -8.15
C PRO A 620 87.99 -28.72 -8.61
N LEU A 621 86.76 -28.22 -8.57
CA LEU A 621 86.45 -26.81 -8.76
C LEU A 621 86.87 -26.03 -7.51
N THR A 622 87.54 -24.90 -7.71
CA THR A 622 88.00 -24.05 -6.61
C THR A 622 87.59 -22.60 -6.83
N ILE A 623 87.62 -21.81 -5.77
CA ILE A 623 87.43 -20.37 -5.82
C ILE A 623 88.65 -19.67 -5.25
N SER A 624 88.96 -18.51 -5.80
CA SER A 624 89.91 -17.57 -5.21
C SER A 624 89.13 -16.43 -4.56
N ILE A 625 89.59 -15.96 -3.40
CA ILE A 625 88.89 -14.93 -2.62
C ILE A 625 89.87 -13.81 -2.23
N GLY A 626 89.52 -12.58 -2.53
CA GLY A 626 90.16 -11.39 -1.99
C GLY A 626 89.35 -10.82 -0.85
N VAL A 627 89.97 -10.60 0.30
CA VAL A 627 89.34 -10.07 1.51
C VAL A 627 89.90 -8.68 1.78
N ALA A 628 89.05 -7.69 1.98
CA ALA A 628 89.46 -6.37 2.45
C ALA A 628 88.58 -5.95 3.63
N THR A 629 89.16 -5.24 4.59
CA THR A 629 88.44 -4.76 5.78
C THR A 629 88.58 -3.27 5.89
N GLY A 630 87.44 -2.58 5.98
CA GLY A 630 87.38 -1.18 6.36
C GLY A 630 87.34 -1.05 7.87
N ALA A 631 88.18 -0.17 8.43
CA ALA A 631 88.14 0.20 9.84
C ALA A 631 86.87 1.02 10.17
N PRO A 632 86.46 1.16 11.45
CA PRO A 632 85.41 2.11 11.80
C PRO A 632 85.72 3.53 11.29
N GLY A 633 84.77 4.16 10.58
CA GLY A 633 84.94 5.50 10.00
C GLY A 633 84.36 5.67 8.59
N PRO A 634 84.45 6.89 8.01
CA PRO A 634 84.04 7.13 6.63
C PRO A 634 85.00 6.39 5.68
N LEU A 635 84.47 5.38 4.99
CA LEU A 635 85.20 4.61 3.98
C LEU A 635 84.55 4.78 2.61
N GLY A 636 85.40 4.94 1.59
CA GLY A 636 84.98 4.81 0.20
C GLY A 636 84.62 3.35 -0.09
N VAL A 637 83.35 3.10 -0.45
CA VAL A 637 82.88 1.78 -0.88
C VAL A 637 83.70 1.25 -2.08
N ASP A 638 84.07 2.15 -2.99
CA ASP A 638 84.87 1.81 -4.17
C ASP A 638 86.32 1.46 -3.79
N ASP A 639 86.91 2.11 -2.78
CA ASP A 639 88.25 1.81 -2.29
C ASP A 639 88.31 0.42 -1.63
N LEU A 640 87.28 0.08 -0.84
CA LEU A 640 87.18 -1.22 -0.18
C LEU A 640 86.99 -2.37 -1.18
N LEU A 641 86.16 -2.15 -2.21
CA LEU A 641 85.99 -3.12 -3.30
C LEU A 641 87.25 -3.28 -4.14
N ASN A 642 87.93 -2.17 -4.45
CA ASN A 642 89.20 -2.19 -5.19
C ASN A 642 90.30 -2.92 -4.41
N ALA A 643 90.38 -2.72 -3.10
CA ALA A 643 91.31 -3.46 -2.25
C ALA A 643 91.02 -4.97 -2.25
N ALA A 644 89.74 -5.36 -2.19
CA ALA A 644 89.34 -6.76 -2.29
C ALA A 644 89.67 -7.35 -3.67
N ASP A 645 89.48 -6.59 -4.75
CA ASP A 645 89.86 -7.00 -6.11
C ASP A 645 91.36 -7.19 -6.28
N MET A 646 92.17 -6.25 -5.77
CA MET A 646 93.63 -6.41 -5.77
C MET A 646 94.09 -7.63 -4.96
N ALA A 647 93.45 -7.91 -3.82
CA ALA A 647 93.71 -9.11 -3.04
C ALA A 647 93.32 -10.39 -3.81
N LEU A 648 92.20 -10.38 -4.53
CA LEU A 648 91.73 -11.47 -5.38
C LEU A 648 92.69 -11.71 -6.55
N TYR A 649 93.15 -10.64 -7.21
CA TYR A 649 94.13 -10.72 -8.29
C TYR A 649 95.43 -11.38 -7.82
N ARG A 650 95.91 -11.01 -6.63
CA ARG A 650 97.07 -11.65 -5.99
C ARG A 650 96.79 -13.11 -5.62
N ALA A 651 95.59 -13.45 -5.14
CA ALA A 651 95.20 -14.83 -4.89
C ALA A 651 95.27 -15.69 -6.16
N LYS A 652 94.74 -15.18 -7.27
CA LYS A 652 94.80 -15.83 -8.59
C LYS A 652 96.25 -15.96 -9.10
N GLY A 653 97.06 -14.92 -8.96
CA GLY A 653 98.47 -14.90 -9.38
C GLY A 653 99.37 -15.84 -8.56
N ALA A 654 99.06 -16.03 -7.28
CA ALA A 654 99.84 -16.89 -6.38
C ALA A 654 99.51 -18.39 -6.52
N GLY A 655 98.70 -18.80 -7.49
CA GLY A 655 98.37 -20.20 -7.74
C GLY A 655 96.94 -20.62 -7.44
N ARG A 656 96.01 -19.65 -7.25
CA ARG A 656 94.56 -19.90 -7.09
C ARG A 656 94.19 -20.74 -5.85
N ASN A 657 92.90 -21.10 -5.71
CA ASN A 657 92.34 -21.85 -4.58
C ASN A 657 92.83 -21.33 -3.22
N ARG A 658 92.69 -20.03 -2.98
CA ARG A 658 93.13 -19.39 -1.73
C ARG A 658 92.37 -18.11 -1.44
N ALA A 659 92.27 -17.80 -0.15
CA ALA A 659 91.89 -16.48 0.31
C ALA A 659 93.13 -15.61 0.57
N ARG A 660 93.06 -14.31 0.28
CA ARG A 660 94.13 -13.34 0.55
C ARG A 660 93.54 -12.08 1.17
N LEU A 661 94.16 -11.60 2.25
CA LEU A 661 93.82 -10.31 2.85
C LEU A 661 94.54 -9.21 2.07
N ALA A 662 93.85 -8.11 1.78
CA ALA A 662 94.45 -6.91 1.25
C ALA A 662 95.46 -6.34 2.25
N ASP A 663 96.47 -5.63 1.73
CA ASP A 663 97.35 -4.84 2.59
C ASP A 663 96.51 -3.73 3.26
N SER A 664 96.83 -3.39 4.51
CA SER A 664 96.02 -2.48 5.33
C SER A 664 95.63 -1.21 4.57
N LEU A 665 94.32 -0.97 4.45
CA LEU A 665 93.76 0.32 4.06
C LEU A 665 93.97 1.28 5.24
N ALA A 666 95.18 1.85 5.35
CA ALA A 666 95.41 2.95 6.26
C ALA A 666 94.47 4.10 5.90
N ALA A 667 93.74 4.64 6.88
CA ALA A 667 92.98 5.87 6.69
C ALA A 667 93.92 6.92 6.07
N PRO A 668 93.52 7.67 5.02
CA PRO A 668 94.33 8.77 4.54
C PRO A 668 94.61 9.67 5.73
N GLY A 669 95.90 9.84 6.03
CA GLY A 669 96.37 10.52 7.23
C GLY A 669 95.72 11.88 7.36
N GLY A 670 95.18 12.15 8.55
CA GLY A 670 95.05 13.53 9.00
C GLY A 670 96.45 14.13 9.02
N GLU A 671 96.73 15.01 8.06
CA GLU A 671 97.80 15.99 8.21
C GLU A 671 97.46 16.83 9.46
N GLU A 672 98.16 16.56 10.55
CA GLU A 672 98.46 17.60 11.52
C GLU A 672 99.30 18.67 10.81
N LEU A 673 98.73 19.85 10.65
CA LEU A 673 99.48 21.09 10.43
C LEU A 673 99.12 22.04 11.60
N PRO A 674 100.11 22.82 12.09
CA PRO A 674 100.10 23.47 13.41
C PRO A 674 99.00 24.50 13.63
#